data_AF-A0A0U2SP88-F1
#
_entry.id   AF-A0A0U2SP88-F1
#
_cell.length_a   1.000
_cell.length_b   1.000
_cell.length_c   1.000
_cell.angle_alpha   90.00
_cell.angle_beta   90.00
_cell.angle_gamma   90.00
#
_symmetry.space_group_name_H-M   'P 1'
#
loop_
_entity.id
_entity.type
_entity.pdbx_description
1 polymer ?
#
loop_
_entity_poly.entity_id
_entity_poly.type
_entity_poly.pdbx_seq_one_letter_code
_entity_poly.pdbx_strand_id
1 'polypeptide(L)'
;MVSNMTILTDIQNHWAKPFIEALASRRILNGYPDGTFRPNNAVTRGEFAAIISAVFTQPIKRQYIYFADVSDSYWAKNGIKKAYEMGFLVGYPDKNFRPHQTIFKGDLLVALVNGLEIANQIKPDLIKELPNLYQDAALIPYYGINQIALGTRAGLIVNYPNLKILNYKVAATRGEVAAIIYQTLVFLGKAEAISSNYVVVPPVLPNTPINTLPNTVQVSHRREFRGAWLTTVWNSDWPSKAGLSVDTQKEELLNIIKKLQSLNFNALILQVRPEGDAVYASALEPWSAWISGTQGKAPQPFYDPLEFAIAECHKRNIEVHAWFNPYRAKTTTKSGINVNPHIAITNPEVVYQWGNQLWMDPGSKIVQDRAYNVIIDVTHRYDIDGIHLDDYFYPYPISGQDFPDQKTYAAYQKQGGKLSVADWRRENVNQMVLRLSQGIKQIKPYVKFGISPFGIYRPGEPAGISGLDAYNVLYADAKKWLQESWIDYIAPQLYWRTDQPKQSYEVLLKWWTEINTKKRHIYVGNNITSLDGKAWKNTEIGKQITISRNLVNNLSLGNIFFSMSSIIDNRENIADQFQSIYYSQPAIIPPMTWQNNQNNNLPVPPQDVKFVNGKLNWQPGNDQPVRSWTLYRQNGDTWIIQRILSAGTTFATVQPGTYAVSAVDRLGNESLGVMIEV
;
A
#
# COMPACT_ATOMS: atom_id res chain seq x y z
N MET A 1 5.44 -27.64 25.91
CA MET A 1 6.33 -27.28 27.04
C MET A 1 6.39 -25.78 27.14
N VAL A 2 5.79 -25.22 28.18
CA VAL A 2 5.84 -23.78 28.48
C VAL A 2 7.28 -23.47 28.87
N SER A 3 8.03 -22.72 28.06
CA SER A 3 9.40 -22.35 28.42
C SER A 3 9.36 -21.34 29.55
N ASN A 4 9.82 -21.72 30.74
CA ASN A 4 10.08 -20.77 31.82
C ASN A 4 10.94 -19.63 31.28
N MET A 5 10.40 -18.42 31.27
CA MET A 5 11.18 -17.21 30.98
C MET A 5 12.29 -17.12 32.04
N THR A 6 13.54 -17.12 31.60
CA THR A 6 14.68 -16.87 32.50
C THR A 6 14.53 -15.48 33.10
N ILE A 7 14.14 -15.41 34.37
CA ILE A 7 14.05 -14.14 35.10
C ILE A 7 15.49 -13.68 35.36
N LEU A 8 15.87 -12.55 34.76
CA LEU A 8 17.18 -11.93 34.97
C LEU A 8 17.13 -11.04 36.22
N THR A 9 17.95 -11.35 37.21
CA THR A 9 17.83 -10.77 38.57
C THR A 9 18.40 -9.34 38.68
N ASP A 10 19.33 -8.97 37.80
CA ASP A 10 20.12 -7.74 37.88
C ASP A 10 19.67 -6.63 36.91
N ILE A 11 18.55 -6.81 36.20
CA ILE A 11 18.03 -5.83 35.23
C ILE A 11 16.75 -5.13 35.70
N GLN A 12 16.20 -5.45 36.88
CA GLN A 12 14.84 -5.05 37.26
C GLN A 12 14.61 -3.54 37.22
N ASN A 13 15.62 -2.76 37.61
CA ASN A 13 15.62 -1.29 37.58
C ASN A 13 16.54 -0.71 36.51
N HIS A 14 17.00 -1.54 35.56
CA HIS A 14 17.96 -1.13 34.54
C HIS A 14 17.24 -0.56 33.31
N TRP A 15 17.72 0.57 32.78
CA TRP A 15 17.09 1.26 31.64
C TRP A 15 16.97 0.40 30.37
N ALA A 16 17.92 -0.51 30.17
CA ALA A 16 17.95 -1.42 29.02
C ALA A 16 17.09 -2.67 29.19
N LYS A 17 16.42 -2.86 30.35
CA LYS A 17 15.58 -4.03 30.65
C LYS A 17 14.68 -4.47 29.50
N PRO A 18 13.85 -3.60 28.88
CA PRO A 18 12.92 -4.05 27.84
C PRO A 18 13.65 -4.59 26.60
N PHE A 19 14.79 -4.02 26.23
CA PHE A 19 15.61 -4.53 25.12
C PHE A 19 16.26 -5.88 25.47
N ILE A 20 16.75 -6.01 26.70
CA ILE A 20 17.40 -7.23 27.19
C ILE A 20 16.40 -8.39 27.24
N GLU A 21 15.22 -8.18 27.83
CA GLU A 21 14.17 -9.20 27.92
C GLU A 21 13.67 -9.62 26.53
N ALA A 22 13.54 -8.65 25.60
CA ALA A 22 13.11 -8.92 24.24
C ALA A 22 14.16 -9.71 23.43
N LEU A 23 15.46 -9.46 23.63
CA LEU A 23 16.50 -10.28 23.00
C LEU A 23 16.65 -11.67 23.65
N ALA A 24 16.52 -11.76 24.97
CA ALA A 24 16.62 -13.02 25.70
C ALA A 24 15.44 -13.97 25.38
N SER A 25 14.21 -13.45 25.31
CA SER A 25 13.03 -14.24 24.90
C SER A 25 13.15 -14.81 23.49
N ARG A 26 13.87 -14.13 22.59
CA ARG A 26 14.18 -14.59 21.23
C ARG A 26 15.45 -15.46 21.16
N ARG A 27 16.09 -15.74 22.30
CA ARG A 27 17.36 -16.47 22.41
C ARG A 27 18.51 -15.85 21.58
N ILE A 28 18.45 -14.54 21.35
CA ILE A 28 19.44 -13.80 20.56
C ILE A 28 20.62 -13.37 21.45
N LEU A 29 20.32 -12.85 22.65
CA LEU A 29 21.33 -12.47 23.63
C LEU A 29 20.86 -12.89 25.02
N ASN A 30 21.42 -13.98 25.55
CA ASN A 30 21.04 -14.54 26.84
C ASN A 30 21.88 -13.97 27.98
N GLY A 31 21.37 -14.10 29.21
CA GLY A 31 22.14 -13.91 30.43
C GLY A 31 23.11 -15.04 30.70
N TYR A 32 23.85 -14.91 31.79
CA TYR A 32 24.76 -15.91 32.32
C TYR A 32 23.99 -17.04 33.04
N PRO A 33 24.59 -18.23 33.18
CA PRO A 33 23.96 -19.35 33.90
C PRO A 33 23.58 -19.05 35.35
N ASP A 34 24.19 -18.02 35.96
CA ASP A 34 23.90 -17.54 37.31
C ASP A 34 22.63 -16.68 37.42
N GLY A 35 21.89 -16.50 36.32
CA GLY A 35 20.66 -15.71 36.27
C GLY A 35 20.87 -14.20 36.12
N THR A 36 22.10 -13.74 35.88
CA THR A 36 22.42 -12.31 35.65
C THR A 36 22.61 -12.00 34.17
N PHE A 37 22.43 -10.74 33.76
CA PHE A 37 22.77 -10.25 32.42
C PHE A 37 24.06 -9.42 32.40
N ARG A 38 24.40 -8.81 33.54
CA ARG A 38 25.51 -7.89 33.79
C ARG A 38 25.48 -6.69 32.84
N PRO A 39 24.37 -5.92 32.80
CA PRO A 39 24.14 -4.91 31.76
C PRO A 39 25.17 -3.76 31.78
N ASN A 40 25.79 -3.48 32.93
CA ASN A 40 26.78 -2.41 33.08
C ASN A 40 28.21 -2.82 32.73
N ASN A 41 28.47 -4.11 32.49
CA ASN A 41 29.82 -4.57 32.13
C ASN A 41 30.15 -4.13 30.70
N ALA A 42 31.38 -3.65 30.50
CA ALA A 42 31.89 -3.36 29.16
C ALA A 42 32.01 -4.65 28.32
N VAL A 43 31.76 -4.52 27.02
CA VAL A 43 31.86 -5.63 26.05
C VAL A 43 33.22 -5.60 25.37
N THR A 44 33.90 -6.75 25.32
CA THR A 44 35.13 -6.93 24.55
C THR A 44 34.86 -7.07 23.05
N ARG A 45 35.85 -6.72 22.22
CA ARG A 45 35.76 -6.89 20.75
C ARG A 45 35.48 -8.34 20.37
N GLY A 46 36.05 -9.31 21.09
CA GLY A 46 35.79 -10.74 20.88
C GLY A 46 34.34 -11.13 21.20
N GLU A 47 33.80 -10.66 22.33
CA GLU A 47 32.39 -10.89 22.69
C GLU A 47 31.44 -10.25 21.67
N PHE A 48 31.71 -9.01 21.26
CA PHE A 48 30.89 -8.33 20.26
C PHE A 48 30.90 -9.05 18.91
N ALA A 49 32.05 -9.57 18.47
CA ALA A 49 32.15 -10.37 17.25
C ALA A 49 31.30 -11.64 17.34
N ALA A 50 31.34 -12.34 18.47
CA ALA A 50 30.51 -13.51 18.71
C ALA A 50 29.02 -13.16 18.63
N ILE A 51 28.60 -12.06 19.27
CA ILE A 51 27.21 -11.58 19.24
C ILE A 51 26.77 -11.28 17.79
N ILE A 52 27.47 -10.40 17.07
CA ILE A 52 27.10 -10.06 15.68
C ILE A 52 27.02 -11.30 14.81
N SER A 53 27.99 -12.21 14.91
CA SER A 53 28.02 -13.42 14.08
C SER A 53 26.87 -14.39 14.35
N ALA A 54 26.25 -14.29 15.53
CA ALA A 54 25.08 -15.07 15.90
C ALA A 54 23.77 -14.37 15.50
N VAL A 55 23.73 -13.04 15.54
CA VAL A 55 22.50 -12.26 15.25
C VAL A 55 22.31 -12.01 13.75
N PHE A 56 23.39 -11.69 13.03
CA PHE A 56 23.32 -11.23 11.65
C PHE A 56 24.02 -12.21 10.69
N THR A 57 23.39 -12.41 9.53
CA THR A 57 23.95 -13.20 8.42
C THR A 57 24.05 -12.28 7.20
N GLN A 58 25.24 -12.20 6.63
CA GLN A 58 25.56 -11.43 5.42
C GLN A 58 26.41 -12.29 4.49
N PRO A 59 26.39 -12.03 3.16
CA PRO A 59 27.32 -12.66 2.24
C PRO A 59 28.78 -12.43 2.67
N ILE A 60 29.64 -13.42 2.42
CA ILE A 60 31.09 -13.27 2.64
C ILE A 60 31.61 -12.21 1.67
N LYS A 61 32.21 -11.15 2.21
CA LYS A 61 32.75 -10.01 1.44
C LYS A 61 34.26 -10.08 1.25
N ARG A 62 34.95 -10.83 2.09
CA ARG A 62 36.40 -11.00 2.03
C ARG A 62 36.86 -12.30 2.67
N GLN A 63 37.99 -12.79 2.20
CA GLN A 63 38.65 -13.97 2.75
C GLN A 63 39.25 -13.67 4.12
N TYR A 64 39.12 -14.60 5.07
CA TYR A 64 39.66 -14.45 6.42
C TYR A 64 41.19 -14.36 6.43
N ILE A 65 41.71 -13.44 7.24
CA ILE A 65 43.13 -13.36 7.59
C ILE A 65 43.33 -13.79 9.04
N TYR A 66 44.41 -14.51 9.32
CA TYR A 66 44.75 -14.88 10.69
C TYR A 66 45.23 -13.67 11.48
N PHE A 67 44.72 -13.52 12.70
CA PHE A 67 45.14 -12.50 13.64
C PHE A 67 46.13 -13.09 14.66
N ALA A 68 47.26 -12.43 14.86
CA ALA A 68 48.36 -12.96 15.67
C ALA A 68 48.00 -13.15 17.16
N ASP A 69 47.06 -12.37 17.67
CA ASP A 69 46.60 -12.37 19.06
C ASP A 69 45.28 -13.14 19.28
N VAL A 70 44.85 -13.95 18.31
CA VAL A 70 43.68 -14.83 18.43
C VAL A 70 44.14 -16.28 18.33
N SER A 71 44.31 -16.94 19.48
CA SER A 71 44.72 -18.34 19.52
C SER A 71 43.67 -19.28 18.90
N ASP A 72 44.13 -20.45 18.43
CA ASP A 72 43.23 -21.46 17.87
C ASP A 72 42.19 -21.98 18.87
N SER A 73 42.52 -21.92 20.16
CA SER A 73 41.65 -22.28 21.29
C SER A 73 40.78 -21.14 21.81
N TYR A 74 40.90 -19.92 21.25
CA TYR A 74 40.13 -18.78 21.73
C TYR A 74 38.64 -18.98 21.44
N TRP A 75 37.80 -18.91 22.49
CA TRP A 75 36.38 -19.28 22.41
C TRP A 75 35.58 -18.49 21.34
N ALA A 76 35.91 -17.21 21.12
CA ALA A 76 35.24 -16.37 20.13
C ALA A 76 35.88 -16.40 18.73
N LYS A 77 36.89 -17.25 18.48
CA LYS A 77 37.63 -17.32 17.21
C LYS A 77 36.68 -17.43 16.00
N ASN A 78 35.70 -18.32 16.05
CA ASN A 78 34.75 -18.50 14.95
C ASN A 78 33.85 -17.26 14.75
N GLY A 79 33.46 -16.59 15.83
CA GLY A 79 32.70 -15.34 15.76
C GLY A 79 33.52 -14.22 15.13
N ILE A 80 34.79 -14.09 15.53
CA ILE A 80 35.76 -13.14 14.95
C ILE A 80 35.93 -13.39 13.45
N LYS A 81 36.14 -14.66 13.05
CA LYS A 81 36.25 -15.04 11.64
C LYS A 81 35.03 -14.60 10.85
N LYS A 82 33.82 -14.98 11.28
CA LYS A 82 32.58 -14.65 10.58
C LYS A 82 32.33 -13.14 10.52
N ALA A 83 32.50 -12.42 11.64
CA ALA A 83 32.31 -10.98 11.68
C ALA A 83 33.31 -10.25 10.76
N TYR A 84 34.52 -10.78 10.62
CA TYR A 84 35.50 -10.29 9.66
C TYR A 84 35.06 -10.55 8.21
N GLU A 85 34.75 -11.80 7.86
CA GLU A 85 34.38 -12.21 6.50
C GLU A 85 33.12 -11.48 5.99
N MET A 86 32.14 -11.27 6.86
CA MET A 86 30.90 -10.54 6.56
C MET A 86 31.06 -9.01 6.50
N GLY A 87 32.24 -8.49 6.82
CA GLY A 87 32.55 -7.05 6.74
C GLY A 87 32.08 -6.21 7.93
N PHE A 88 31.72 -6.82 9.07
CA PHE A 88 31.34 -6.08 10.28
C PHE A 88 32.57 -5.53 11.03
N LEU A 89 33.59 -6.35 11.24
CA LEU A 89 34.75 -5.97 12.05
C LEU A 89 36.05 -6.13 11.29
N VAL A 90 37.00 -5.22 11.48
CA VAL A 90 38.36 -5.30 10.94
C VAL A 90 39.37 -5.50 12.07
N GLY A 91 40.50 -6.12 11.74
CA GLY A 91 41.69 -6.08 12.60
C GLY A 91 42.48 -4.80 12.39
N TYR A 92 43.57 -4.66 13.13
CA TYR A 92 44.47 -3.52 13.08
C TYR A 92 45.62 -3.76 12.08
N PRO A 93 46.32 -2.70 11.62
CA PRO A 93 47.42 -2.84 10.65
C PRO A 93 48.57 -3.75 11.12
N ASP A 94 48.73 -3.94 12.42
CA ASP A 94 49.72 -4.82 13.07
C ASP A 94 49.34 -6.31 13.03
N LYS A 95 48.28 -6.68 12.29
CA LYS A 95 47.70 -8.04 12.21
C LYS A 95 47.12 -8.55 13.53
N ASN A 96 46.83 -7.68 14.50
CA ASN A 96 46.09 -8.05 15.71
C ASN A 96 44.60 -7.73 15.59
N PHE A 97 43.74 -8.50 16.27
CA PHE A 97 42.31 -8.23 16.40
C PHE A 97 41.97 -7.51 17.71
N ARG A 98 42.77 -7.72 18.75
CA ARG A 98 42.63 -7.24 20.14
C ARG A 98 41.35 -7.77 20.78
N PRO A 99 41.17 -9.11 20.89
CA PRO A 99 39.90 -9.72 21.30
C PRO A 99 39.49 -9.40 22.74
N HIS A 100 40.45 -9.12 23.62
CA HIS A 100 40.23 -8.78 25.03
C HIS A 100 40.04 -7.28 25.28
N GLN A 101 40.30 -6.43 24.28
CA GLN A 101 40.08 -4.99 24.41
C GLN A 101 38.57 -4.70 24.35
N THR A 102 38.09 -3.82 25.21
CA THR A 102 36.70 -3.34 25.17
C THR A 102 36.42 -2.60 23.86
N ILE A 103 35.26 -2.85 23.25
CA ILE A 103 34.86 -2.13 22.04
C ILE A 103 34.29 -0.76 22.41
N PHE A 104 34.71 0.29 21.70
CA PHE A 104 34.09 1.60 21.85
C PHE A 104 32.71 1.64 21.18
N LYS A 105 31.78 2.40 21.74
CA LYS A 105 30.42 2.54 21.20
C LYS A 105 30.42 3.03 19.75
N GLY A 106 31.31 3.95 19.40
CA GLY A 106 31.50 4.42 18.02
C GLY A 106 31.90 3.29 17.06
N ASP A 107 32.85 2.45 17.46
CA ASP A 107 33.35 1.33 16.64
C ASP A 107 32.27 0.25 16.45
N LEU A 108 31.45 0.00 17.47
CA LEU A 108 30.28 -0.88 17.38
C LEU A 108 29.28 -0.38 16.34
N LEU A 109 28.99 0.93 16.32
CA LEU A 109 28.03 1.53 15.38
C LEU A 109 28.58 1.50 13.95
N VAL A 110 29.86 1.83 13.78
CA VAL A 110 30.57 1.71 12.49
C VAL A 110 30.51 0.28 11.97
N ALA A 111 30.72 -0.71 12.85
CA ALA A 111 30.66 -2.12 12.48
C ALA A 111 29.28 -2.54 11.97
N LEU A 112 28.20 -2.13 12.65
CA LEU A 112 26.84 -2.43 12.23
C LEU A 112 26.48 -1.76 10.90
N VAL A 113 26.77 -0.47 10.76
CA VAL A 113 26.48 0.29 9.54
C VAL A 113 27.20 -0.27 8.31
N ASN A 114 28.49 -0.60 8.46
CA ASN A 114 29.29 -1.16 7.37
C ASN A 114 28.91 -2.61 7.06
N GLY A 115 28.77 -3.46 8.09
CA GLY A 115 28.45 -4.87 7.91
C GLY A 115 27.10 -5.09 7.23
N LEU A 116 26.09 -4.29 7.61
CA LEU A 116 24.74 -4.34 7.03
C LEU A 116 24.56 -3.49 5.76
N GLU A 117 25.61 -2.81 5.30
CA GLU A 117 25.58 -1.93 4.12
C GLU A 117 24.45 -0.89 4.17
N ILE A 118 24.25 -0.27 5.34
CA ILE A 118 23.16 0.70 5.53
C ILE A 118 23.29 1.88 4.56
N ALA A 119 24.51 2.22 4.15
CA ALA A 119 24.78 3.24 3.13
C ALA A 119 24.16 2.95 1.75
N ASN A 120 23.83 1.68 1.44
CA ASN A 120 23.13 1.30 0.22
C ASN A 120 21.62 1.56 0.31
N GLN A 121 21.09 1.74 1.53
CA GLN A 121 19.65 1.89 1.80
C GLN A 121 19.27 3.35 2.10
N ILE A 122 20.15 4.09 2.79
CA ILE A 122 19.90 5.48 3.21
C ILE A 122 21.17 6.35 3.06
N LYS A 123 20.98 7.66 2.88
CA LYS A 123 22.09 8.64 2.73
C LYS A 123 22.55 9.18 4.10
N PRO A 124 23.84 9.54 4.26
CA PRO A 124 24.36 10.17 5.49
C PRO A 124 23.99 11.65 5.56
N ASP A 125 22.71 11.99 5.47
CA ASP A 125 22.20 13.36 5.37
C ASP A 125 22.27 14.15 6.70
N LEU A 126 22.53 13.48 7.82
CA LEU A 126 22.66 14.07 9.14
C LEU A 126 24.06 14.57 9.52
N ILE A 127 25.08 14.46 8.64
CA ILE A 127 26.47 14.83 8.97
C ILE A 127 26.56 16.24 9.58
N LYS A 128 25.86 17.23 8.98
CA LYS A 128 25.87 18.62 9.44
C LYS A 128 25.11 18.85 10.74
N GLU A 129 24.17 17.97 11.08
CA GLU A 129 23.35 18.06 12.29
C GLU A 129 23.93 17.31 13.48
N LEU A 130 24.94 16.46 13.28
CA LEU A 130 25.57 15.73 14.38
C LEU A 130 25.99 16.63 15.55
N PRO A 131 26.57 17.84 15.36
CA PRO A 131 26.87 18.76 16.46
C PRO A 131 25.65 19.29 17.21
N ASN A 132 24.48 19.35 16.56
CA ASN A 132 23.22 19.77 17.19
C ASN A 132 22.56 18.61 17.96
N LEU A 133 22.80 17.37 17.52
CA LEU A 133 22.26 16.16 18.11
C LEU A 133 23.09 15.63 19.27
N TYR A 134 24.42 15.71 19.17
CA TYR A 134 25.36 15.18 20.14
C TYR A 134 26.33 16.27 20.63
N GLN A 135 26.30 16.54 21.93
CA GLN A 135 27.20 17.48 22.61
C GLN A 135 28.68 17.08 22.44
N ASP A 136 28.95 15.78 22.32
CA ASP A 136 30.27 15.21 22.10
C ASP A 136 30.55 14.86 20.64
N ALA A 137 29.79 15.41 19.67
CA ALA A 137 29.98 15.15 18.24
C ALA A 137 31.41 15.46 17.75
N ALA A 138 32.09 16.43 18.37
CA ALA A 138 33.48 16.77 18.07
C ALA A 138 34.47 15.61 18.33
N LEU A 139 34.08 14.61 19.13
CA LEU A 139 34.89 13.40 19.37
C LEU A 139 34.75 12.35 18.26
N ILE A 140 33.80 12.52 17.34
CA ILE A 140 33.59 11.63 16.20
C ILE A 140 34.71 11.89 15.17
N PRO A 141 35.54 10.89 14.84
CA PRO A 141 36.59 11.06 13.85
C PRO A 141 36.01 11.19 12.43
N TYR A 142 36.75 11.84 11.53
CA TYR A 142 36.31 12.07 10.15
C TYR A 142 35.92 10.77 9.41
N TYR A 143 36.59 9.65 9.71
CA TYR A 143 36.31 8.36 9.08
C TYR A 143 35.06 7.67 9.64
N GLY A 144 34.54 8.11 10.78
CA GLY A 144 33.34 7.57 11.43
C GLY A 144 32.10 8.45 11.29
N ILE A 145 32.26 9.70 10.82
CA ILE A 145 31.18 10.69 10.79
C ILE A 145 30.00 10.27 9.90
N ASN A 146 30.29 9.65 8.75
CA ASN A 146 29.26 9.14 7.84
C ASN A 146 28.47 8.01 8.51
N GLN A 147 29.17 7.09 9.19
CA GLN A 147 28.55 5.95 9.84
C GLN A 147 27.69 6.37 11.02
N ILE A 148 28.13 7.36 11.80
CA ILE A 148 27.29 7.90 12.87
C ILE A 148 26.05 8.59 12.27
N ALA A 149 26.18 9.42 11.23
CA ALA A 149 25.03 10.02 10.56
C ALA A 149 24.03 8.97 10.04
N LEU A 150 24.52 7.91 9.40
CA LEU A 150 23.71 6.78 8.93
C LEU A 150 23.03 6.04 10.07
N GLY A 151 23.78 5.73 11.14
CA GLY A 151 23.25 5.05 12.33
C GLY A 151 22.18 5.87 13.05
N THR A 152 22.38 7.19 13.16
CA THR A 152 21.38 8.12 13.69
C THR A 152 20.14 8.15 12.80
N ARG A 153 20.30 8.29 11.48
CA ARG A 153 19.18 8.32 10.52
C ARG A 153 18.39 7.02 10.54
N ALA A 154 19.06 5.88 10.63
CA ALA A 154 18.47 4.55 10.73
C ALA A 154 17.80 4.27 12.10
N GLY A 155 17.88 5.20 13.07
CA GLY A 155 17.30 5.02 14.40
C GLY A 155 18.04 3.99 15.27
N LEU A 156 19.32 3.70 14.98
CA LEU A 156 20.10 2.69 15.71
C LEU A 156 20.61 3.18 17.07
N ILE A 157 20.71 4.50 17.24
CA ILE A 157 21.44 5.09 18.36
C ILE A 157 20.56 5.08 19.61
N VAL A 158 21.10 4.48 20.68
CA VAL A 158 20.50 4.52 22.02
C VAL A 158 21.51 5.16 22.97
N ASN A 159 21.10 6.23 23.65
CA ASN A 159 21.94 7.05 24.51
C ASN A 159 21.31 7.15 25.90
N TYR A 160 22.04 6.67 26.90
CA TYR A 160 21.65 6.70 28.31
C TYR A 160 22.76 7.33 29.16
N PRO A 161 22.43 8.12 30.19
CA PRO A 161 21.09 8.63 30.52
C PRO A 161 20.68 9.84 29.67
N ASN A 162 21.65 10.47 28.99
CA ASN A 162 21.43 11.69 28.22
C ASN A 162 21.46 11.38 26.71
N LEU A 163 20.33 11.60 26.04
CA LEU A 163 20.17 11.41 24.60
C LEU A 163 21.19 12.19 23.75
N LYS A 164 21.68 13.33 24.26
CA LYS A 164 22.60 14.21 23.56
C LYS A 164 24.07 13.87 23.78
N ILE A 165 24.41 12.76 24.44
CA ILE A 165 25.81 12.32 24.59
C ILE A 165 25.96 10.95 23.92
N LEU A 166 26.66 10.91 22.80
CA LEU A 166 26.88 9.70 22.00
C LEU A 166 27.84 8.73 22.69
N ASN A 167 28.84 9.25 23.40
CA ASN A 167 29.92 8.50 24.03
C ASN A 167 30.78 7.72 23.02
N TYR A 168 31.16 8.35 21.90
CA TYR A 168 31.82 7.68 20.77
C TYR A 168 33.07 6.86 21.18
N LYS A 169 33.93 7.42 22.05
CA LYS A 169 35.19 6.80 22.52
C LYS A 169 35.08 6.11 23.89
N VAL A 170 33.87 5.86 24.37
CA VAL A 170 33.64 5.15 25.64
C VAL A 170 33.34 3.68 25.35
N ALA A 171 33.82 2.79 26.22
CA ALA A 171 33.55 1.36 26.10
C ALA A 171 32.04 1.09 26.15
N ALA A 172 31.51 0.36 25.17
CA ALA A 172 30.10 0.01 25.12
C ALA A 172 29.76 -1.03 26.20
N THR A 173 28.73 -0.75 26.98
CA THR A 173 28.22 -1.70 27.99
C THR A 173 27.33 -2.77 27.34
N ARG A 174 27.16 -3.91 28.00
CA ARG A 174 26.26 -5.00 27.53
C ARG A 174 24.82 -4.51 27.33
N GLY A 175 24.34 -3.61 28.19
CA GLY A 175 23.03 -2.99 28.05
C GLY A 175 22.91 -2.12 26.79
N GLU A 176 23.94 -1.32 26.47
CA GLU A 176 23.98 -0.55 25.22
C GLU A 176 24.05 -1.44 23.99
N VAL A 177 24.88 -2.49 24.02
CA VAL A 177 24.95 -3.47 22.91
C VAL A 177 23.59 -4.11 22.69
N ALA A 178 22.90 -4.54 23.74
CA ALA A 178 21.55 -5.10 23.64
C ALA A 178 20.56 -4.11 23.02
N ALA A 179 20.54 -2.87 23.50
CA ALA A 179 19.61 -1.86 23.00
C ALA A 179 19.88 -1.51 21.51
N ILE A 180 21.13 -1.32 21.12
CA ILE A 180 21.51 -0.99 19.74
C ILE A 180 21.25 -2.18 18.79
N ILE A 181 21.54 -3.41 19.20
CA ILE A 181 21.21 -4.60 18.41
C ILE A 181 19.70 -4.73 18.23
N TYR A 182 18.92 -4.48 19.28
CA TYR A 182 17.47 -4.49 19.17
C TYR A 182 16.99 -3.44 18.18
N GLN A 183 17.46 -2.19 18.27
CA GLN A 183 17.13 -1.15 17.29
C GLN A 183 17.57 -1.52 15.87
N THR A 184 18.69 -2.23 15.73
CA THR A 184 19.13 -2.75 14.43
C THR A 184 18.16 -3.80 13.87
N LEU A 185 17.61 -4.68 14.72
CA LEU A 185 16.57 -5.61 14.29
C LEU A 185 15.26 -4.90 13.92
N VAL A 186 14.91 -3.81 14.62
CA VAL A 186 13.76 -2.96 14.27
C VAL A 186 13.96 -2.32 12.90
N PHE A 187 15.14 -1.72 12.66
CA PHE A 187 15.50 -1.14 11.37
C PHE A 187 15.40 -2.16 10.22
N LEU A 188 15.83 -3.40 10.45
CA LEU A 188 15.74 -4.49 9.47
C LEU A 188 14.33 -5.10 9.33
N GLY A 189 13.32 -4.58 10.04
CA GLY A 189 11.96 -5.12 10.03
C GLY A 189 11.82 -6.50 10.70
N LYS A 190 12.80 -6.90 11.52
CA LYS A 190 12.86 -8.20 12.21
C LYS A 190 12.38 -8.15 13.66
N ALA A 191 12.00 -6.97 14.15
CA ALA A 191 11.51 -6.74 15.50
C ALA A 191 10.53 -5.56 15.53
N GLU A 192 9.54 -5.62 16.41
CA GLU A 192 8.68 -4.47 16.71
C GLU A 192 9.41 -3.42 17.54
N ALA A 193 9.09 -2.15 17.33
CA ALA A 193 9.68 -1.04 18.07
C ALA A 193 9.31 -1.09 19.56
N ILE A 194 10.30 -0.95 20.44
CA ILE A 194 10.10 -0.79 21.88
C ILE A 194 10.11 0.71 22.20
N SER A 195 9.08 1.18 22.88
CA SER A 195 9.03 2.56 23.38
C SER A 195 10.10 2.78 24.47
N SER A 196 10.96 3.77 24.29
CA SER A 196 12.01 4.11 25.24
C SER A 196 12.45 5.57 25.08
N ASN A 197 12.63 6.25 26.22
CA ASN A 197 13.14 7.63 26.28
C ASN A 197 14.64 7.75 25.96
N TYR A 198 15.32 6.62 25.72
CA TYR A 198 16.76 6.57 25.46
C TYR A 198 17.10 6.28 23.99
N VAL A 199 16.09 5.98 23.16
CA VAL A 199 16.28 5.85 21.72
C VAL A 199 16.35 7.25 21.13
N VAL A 200 17.43 7.54 20.41
CA VAL A 200 17.57 8.81 19.71
C VAL A 200 16.63 8.80 18.53
N VAL A 201 15.58 9.60 18.61
CA VAL A 201 14.68 9.84 17.49
C VAL A 201 15.44 10.68 16.45
N PRO A 202 15.67 10.18 15.22
CA PRO A 202 16.33 10.97 14.21
C PRO A 202 15.54 12.26 14.01
N PRO A 203 16.19 13.44 13.97
CA PRO A 203 15.46 14.65 13.65
C PRO A 203 14.84 14.46 12.28
N VAL A 204 13.56 14.79 12.17
CA VAL A 204 13.03 15.21 10.88
C VAL A 204 13.84 16.45 10.57
N LEU A 205 14.78 16.36 9.62
CA LEU A 205 15.44 17.56 9.13
C LEU A 205 14.30 18.47 8.70
N PRO A 206 14.13 19.67 9.29
CA PRO A 206 13.27 20.67 8.67
C PRO A 206 13.88 20.81 7.30
N ASN A 207 13.15 20.31 6.27
CA ASN A 207 13.63 20.09 4.91
C ASN A 207 14.96 20.80 4.75
N THR A 208 16.11 20.10 4.82
CA THR A 208 17.39 20.69 4.38
C THR A 208 16.97 21.51 3.19
N PRO A 209 17.08 22.85 3.21
CA PRO A 209 16.44 23.65 2.18
C PRO A 209 16.86 22.96 0.91
N ILE A 210 15.89 22.30 0.24
CA ILE A 210 15.96 22.07 -1.19
C ILE A 210 16.45 23.43 -1.59
N ASN A 211 17.73 23.57 -1.98
CA ASN A 211 18.36 24.82 -2.42
C ASN A 211 17.18 25.68 -2.77
N THR A 212 16.73 26.63 -1.91
CA THR A 212 15.37 27.16 -2.10
C THR A 212 15.43 27.59 -3.52
N LEU A 213 14.76 26.85 -4.41
CA LEU A 213 14.68 27.25 -5.79
C LEU A 213 13.98 28.55 -5.54
N PRO A 214 14.68 29.70 -5.67
CA PRO A 214 14.08 30.96 -5.28
C PRO A 214 12.74 30.95 -6.01
N ASN A 215 11.63 31.04 -5.25
CA ASN A 215 10.25 30.77 -5.70
C ASN A 215 9.68 29.34 -5.52
N THR A 216 9.68 28.73 -4.32
CA THR A 216 8.79 27.57 -4.03
C THR A 216 7.82 27.82 -2.89
N VAL A 217 6.64 27.18 -2.91
CA VAL A 217 5.56 27.34 -1.92
C VAL A 217 4.92 26.00 -1.54
N GLN A 218 4.51 25.89 -0.27
CA GLN A 218 3.65 24.79 0.16
C GLN A 218 2.21 25.08 -0.32
N VAL A 219 1.69 24.26 -1.21
CA VAL A 219 0.29 24.33 -1.64
C VAL A 219 -0.59 23.53 -0.68
N SER A 220 -1.79 24.04 -0.45
CA SER A 220 -2.84 23.35 0.31
C SER A 220 -4.13 23.43 -0.46
N HIS A 221 -4.78 22.29 -0.66
CA HIS A 221 -6.01 22.18 -1.43
C HIS A 221 -6.79 20.95 -0.97
N ARG A 222 -8.08 20.92 -1.31
CA ARG A 222 -8.91 19.75 -1.06
C ARG A 222 -8.45 18.57 -1.93
N ARG A 223 -8.39 17.39 -1.33
CA ARG A 223 -8.16 16.10 -2.00
C ARG A 223 -9.41 15.24 -1.88
N GLU A 224 -9.71 14.50 -2.93
CA GLU A 224 -10.91 13.68 -2.98
C GLU A 224 -10.77 12.61 -4.06
N PHE A 225 -11.06 11.35 -3.72
CA PHE A 225 -11.19 10.29 -4.71
C PHE A 225 -12.60 10.33 -5.33
N ARG A 226 -12.67 10.39 -6.66
CA ARG A 226 -13.91 10.57 -7.43
C ARG A 226 -13.96 9.49 -8.50
N GLY A 227 -14.53 8.35 -8.15
CA GLY A 227 -14.58 7.15 -8.98
C GLY A 227 -15.94 6.90 -9.60
N ALA A 228 -15.96 6.20 -10.73
CA ALA A 228 -17.18 5.61 -11.30
C ALA A 228 -16.92 4.16 -11.71
N TRP A 229 -17.87 3.26 -11.41
CA TRP A 229 -17.84 1.90 -11.94
C TRP A 229 -18.31 1.87 -13.39
N LEU A 230 -17.52 1.23 -14.25
CA LEU A 230 -17.88 0.91 -15.63
C LEU A 230 -18.02 -0.60 -15.77
N THR A 231 -19.27 -1.04 -15.87
CA THR A 231 -19.66 -2.45 -16.04
C THR A 231 -19.56 -2.88 -17.50
N THR A 232 -18.99 -4.06 -17.71
CA THR A 232 -18.93 -4.72 -19.03
C THR A 232 -19.90 -5.89 -19.13
N VAL A 233 -20.20 -6.52 -18.01
CA VAL A 233 -21.20 -7.58 -17.92
C VAL A 233 -22.57 -7.07 -18.39
N TRP A 234 -23.27 -7.90 -19.18
CA TRP A 234 -24.55 -7.55 -19.80
C TRP A 234 -24.53 -6.31 -20.70
N ASN A 235 -23.35 -5.79 -21.06
CA ASN A 235 -23.22 -4.51 -21.76
C ASN A 235 -23.94 -3.35 -21.04
N SER A 236 -23.95 -3.38 -19.70
CA SER A 236 -24.75 -2.44 -18.89
C SER A 236 -24.24 -1.00 -18.95
N ASP A 237 -22.93 -0.78 -19.09
CA ASP A 237 -22.37 0.55 -19.35
C ASP A 237 -21.51 0.59 -20.63
N TRP A 238 -20.60 -0.38 -20.83
CA TRP A 238 -19.73 -0.40 -22.01
C TRP A 238 -19.25 -1.82 -22.39
N PRO A 239 -19.12 -2.17 -23.69
CA PRO A 239 -19.66 -1.43 -24.83
C PRO A 239 -21.19 -1.45 -24.81
N SER A 240 -21.84 -0.53 -25.53
CA SER A 240 -23.31 -0.39 -25.53
C SER A 240 -24.05 -1.64 -26.00
N LYS A 241 -23.37 -2.47 -26.80
CA LYS A 241 -23.74 -3.85 -27.13
C LYS A 241 -22.51 -4.65 -27.51
N ALA A 242 -22.58 -5.97 -27.37
CA ALA A 242 -21.54 -6.86 -27.86
C ALA A 242 -21.46 -6.87 -29.40
N GLY A 243 -20.28 -7.15 -29.94
CA GLY A 243 -20.05 -7.31 -31.39
C GLY A 243 -19.99 -6.01 -32.19
N LEU A 244 -19.86 -4.86 -31.52
CA LEU A 244 -19.58 -3.58 -32.18
C LEU A 244 -18.24 -3.60 -32.93
N SER A 245 -18.09 -2.73 -33.92
CA SER A 245 -16.79 -2.51 -34.55
C SER A 245 -15.80 -1.93 -33.53
N VAL A 246 -14.52 -2.20 -33.73
CA VAL A 246 -13.44 -1.70 -32.86
C VAL A 246 -13.45 -0.18 -32.76
N ASP A 247 -13.73 0.52 -33.85
CA ASP A 247 -13.78 1.97 -33.86
C ASP A 247 -14.91 2.50 -32.99
N THR A 248 -16.11 1.89 -33.07
CA THR A 248 -17.23 2.26 -32.20
C THR A 248 -16.94 1.94 -30.74
N GLN A 249 -16.35 0.77 -30.44
CA GLN A 249 -15.97 0.43 -29.06
C GLN A 249 -14.98 1.44 -28.46
N LYS A 250 -13.95 1.84 -29.23
CA LYS A 250 -12.97 2.86 -28.84
C LYS A 250 -13.62 4.23 -28.67
N GLU A 251 -14.50 4.62 -29.58
CA GLU A 251 -15.22 5.90 -29.52
C GLU A 251 -16.10 5.99 -28.28
N GLU A 252 -16.91 4.96 -28.00
CA GLU A 252 -17.76 4.91 -26.80
C GLU A 252 -16.92 5.02 -25.52
N LEU A 253 -15.85 4.24 -25.41
CA LEU A 253 -14.97 4.25 -24.24
C LEU A 253 -14.29 5.61 -24.08
N LEU A 254 -13.81 6.21 -25.17
CA LEU A 254 -13.23 7.55 -25.16
C LEU A 254 -14.23 8.62 -24.72
N ASN A 255 -15.50 8.51 -25.16
CA ASN A 255 -16.55 9.45 -24.77
C ASN A 255 -16.88 9.34 -23.27
N ILE A 256 -16.91 8.12 -22.73
CA ILE A 256 -17.03 7.89 -21.28
C ILE A 256 -15.88 8.56 -20.51
N ILE A 257 -14.64 8.36 -20.96
CA ILE A 257 -13.45 8.92 -20.30
C ILE A 257 -13.47 10.46 -20.38
N LYS A 258 -13.85 11.03 -21.53
CA LYS A 258 -14.03 12.49 -21.69
C LYS A 258 -15.14 13.02 -20.80
N LYS A 259 -16.25 12.29 -20.63
CA LYS A 259 -17.32 12.68 -19.70
C LYS A 259 -16.80 12.76 -18.27
N LEU A 260 -16.09 11.73 -17.79
CA LEU A 260 -15.46 11.75 -16.46
C LEU A 260 -14.51 12.94 -16.29
N GLN A 261 -13.66 13.21 -17.29
CA GLN A 261 -12.78 14.37 -17.29
C GLN A 261 -13.57 15.69 -17.15
N SER A 262 -14.66 15.86 -17.91
CA SER A 262 -15.47 17.09 -17.87
C SER A 262 -16.19 17.32 -16.53
N LEU A 263 -16.32 16.27 -15.72
CA LEU A 263 -16.94 16.28 -14.40
C LEU A 263 -15.91 16.28 -13.26
N ASN A 264 -14.61 16.44 -13.57
CA ASN A 264 -13.51 16.38 -12.60
C ASN A 264 -13.46 15.08 -11.78
N PHE A 265 -13.86 13.95 -12.38
CA PHE A 265 -13.58 12.62 -11.84
C PHE A 265 -12.12 12.24 -12.08
N ASN A 266 -11.54 11.46 -11.19
CA ASN A 266 -10.13 11.09 -11.23
C ASN A 266 -9.86 9.58 -11.16
N ALA A 267 -10.91 8.74 -11.18
CA ALA A 267 -10.76 7.29 -11.29
C ALA A 267 -11.88 6.63 -12.10
N LEU A 268 -11.49 5.66 -12.93
CA LEU A 268 -12.37 4.74 -13.64
C LEU A 268 -12.16 3.33 -13.07
N ILE A 269 -13.21 2.72 -12.53
CA ILE A 269 -13.19 1.34 -12.04
C ILE A 269 -13.75 0.45 -13.16
N LEU A 270 -12.88 -0.09 -14.00
CA LEU A 270 -13.23 -0.78 -15.25
C LEU A 270 -13.35 -2.28 -15.03
N GLN A 271 -14.52 -2.87 -15.30
CA GLN A 271 -14.72 -4.32 -15.21
C GLN A 271 -13.97 -5.07 -16.31
N VAL A 272 -12.82 -5.65 -15.98
CA VAL A 272 -11.95 -6.36 -16.94
C VAL A 272 -12.17 -7.87 -16.96
N ARG A 273 -12.76 -8.43 -15.89
CA ARG A 273 -13.11 -9.85 -15.76
C ARG A 273 -14.53 -10.02 -15.21
N PRO A 274 -15.56 -10.02 -16.08
CA PRO A 274 -16.95 -10.10 -15.64
C PRO A 274 -17.42 -11.51 -15.24
N GLU A 275 -17.01 -12.57 -15.96
CA GLU A 275 -17.53 -13.93 -15.72
C GLU A 275 -16.57 -15.07 -16.15
N GLY A 276 -15.32 -15.05 -15.67
CA GLY A 276 -14.33 -16.08 -16.06
C GLY A 276 -13.75 -15.87 -17.45
N ASP A 277 -13.81 -14.65 -17.95
CA ASP A 277 -13.36 -14.20 -19.26
C ASP A 277 -12.64 -12.84 -19.18
N ALA A 278 -12.01 -12.40 -20.26
CA ALA A 278 -11.15 -11.23 -20.29
C ALA A 278 -11.63 -10.16 -21.29
N VAL A 279 -11.70 -8.92 -20.82
CA VAL A 279 -11.89 -7.70 -21.65
C VAL A 279 -10.53 -7.12 -22.07
N TYR A 280 -9.52 -7.98 -22.18
CA TYR A 280 -8.13 -7.68 -22.48
C TYR A 280 -7.46 -8.93 -23.05
N ALA A 281 -6.29 -8.77 -23.66
CA ALA A 281 -5.56 -9.92 -24.20
C ALA A 281 -5.04 -10.81 -23.05
N SER A 282 -5.50 -12.05 -23.01
CA SER A 282 -5.13 -13.01 -21.96
C SER A 282 -4.81 -14.37 -22.56
N ALA A 283 -3.74 -14.99 -22.05
CA ALA A 283 -3.44 -16.40 -22.29
C ALA A 283 -4.10 -17.30 -21.24
N LEU A 284 -4.57 -16.72 -20.14
CA LEU A 284 -5.18 -17.45 -19.04
C LEU A 284 -6.67 -17.57 -19.23
N GLU A 285 -7.38 -16.50 -19.59
CA GLU A 285 -8.85 -16.49 -19.76
C GLU A 285 -9.23 -16.29 -21.23
N PRO A 286 -10.36 -16.84 -21.71
CA PRO A 286 -10.85 -16.54 -23.05
C PRO A 286 -11.31 -15.07 -23.16
N TRP A 287 -11.30 -14.52 -24.37
CA TRP A 287 -11.91 -13.22 -24.64
C TRP A 287 -13.39 -13.19 -24.24
N SER A 288 -13.82 -12.07 -23.69
CA SER A 288 -15.20 -11.92 -23.25
C SER A 288 -16.19 -11.81 -24.41
N ALA A 289 -17.32 -12.50 -24.29
CA ALA A 289 -18.43 -12.38 -25.24
C ALA A 289 -19.05 -10.98 -25.22
N TRP A 290 -18.93 -10.23 -24.10
CA TRP A 290 -19.44 -8.86 -23.98
C TRP A 290 -18.75 -7.88 -24.92
N ILE A 291 -17.59 -8.24 -25.47
CA ILE A 291 -16.84 -7.44 -26.44
C ILE A 291 -17.21 -7.83 -27.87
N SER A 292 -16.95 -9.07 -28.27
CA SER A 292 -17.07 -9.50 -29.68
C SER A 292 -18.40 -10.16 -30.03
N GLY A 293 -19.27 -10.41 -29.04
CA GLY A 293 -20.48 -11.23 -29.18
C GLY A 293 -20.22 -12.73 -29.11
N THR A 294 -18.96 -13.17 -29.03
CA THR A 294 -18.60 -14.60 -28.98
C THR A 294 -17.40 -14.81 -28.06
N GLN A 295 -17.57 -15.61 -27.00
CA GLN A 295 -16.48 -15.90 -26.08
C GLN A 295 -15.29 -16.55 -26.80
N GLY A 296 -14.07 -16.19 -26.42
CA GLY A 296 -12.82 -16.64 -27.03
C GLY A 296 -12.42 -15.88 -28.30
N LYS A 297 -13.30 -15.05 -28.88
CA LYS A 297 -12.99 -14.26 -30.07
C LYS A 297 -12.50 -12.87 -29.70
N ALA A 298 -11.26 -12.56 -30.08
CA ALA A 298 -10.69 -11.22 -29.97
C ALA A 298 -11.44 -10.20 -30.86
N PRO A 299 -11.47 -8.90 -30.51
CA PRO A 299 -11.99 -7.87 -31.39
C PRO A 299 -11.18 -7.79 -32.70
N GLN A 300 -11.85 -7.40 -33.79
CA GLN A 300 -11.26 -7.34 -35.15
C GLN A 300 -11.62 -6.01 -35.86
N PRO A 301 -10.62 -5.24 -36.37
CA PRO A 301 -9.17 -5.46 -36.25
C PRO A 301 -8.70 -5.49 -34.79
N PHE A 302 -7.59 -6.19 -34.52
CA PHE A 302 -7.13 -6.40 -33.15
C PHE A 302 -6.89 -5.08 -32.40
N TYR A 303 -7.37 -5.02 -31.16
CA TYR A 303 -6.92 -4.07 -30.14
C TYR A 303 -7.15 -4.67 -28.75
N ASP A 304 -6.40 -4.19 -27.76
CA ASP A 304 -6.63 -4.51 -26.35
C ASP A 304 -7.43 -3.38 -25.68
N PRO A 305 -8.67 -3.63 -25.21
CA PRO A 305 -9.49 -2.60 -24.59
C PRO A 305 -8.93 -2.04 -23.27
N LEU A 306 -8.27 -2.85 -22.45
CA LEU A 306 -7.68 -2.39 -21.20
C LEU A 306 -6.48 -1.48 -21.46
N GLU A 307 -5.62 -1.84 -22.42
CA GLU A 307 -4.50 -0.99 -22.83
C GLU A 307 -4.99 0.36 -23.38
N PHE A 308 -6.03 0.35 -24.22
CA PHE A 308 -6.65 1.57 -24.72
C PHE A 308 -7.23 2.44 -23.60
N ALA A 309 -7.95 1.83 -22.64
CA ALA A 309 -8.51 2.54 -21.49
C ALA A 309 -7.43 3.23 -20.66
N ILE A 310 -6.35 2.52 -20.33
CA ILE A 310 -5.20 3.04 -19.57
C ILE A 310 -4.60 4.24 -20.29
N ALA A 311 -4.29 4.10 -21.58
CA ALA A 311 -3.68 5.17 -22.36
C ALA A 311 -4.56 6.44 -22.40
N GLU A 312 -5.87 6.30 -22.62
CA GLU A 312 -6.77 7.45 -22.72
C GLU A 312 -7.11 8.08 -21.36
N CYS A 313 -7.23 7.28 -20.30
CA CYS A 313 -7.43 7.77 -18.94
C CYS A 313 -6.19 8.52 -18.43
N HIS A 314 -4.98 7.99 -18.66
CA HIS A 314 -3.74 8.58 -18.19
C HIS A 314 -3.41 9.93 -18.84
N LYS A 315 -3.73 10.09 -20.13
CA LYS A 315 -3.67 11.40 -20.82
C LYS A 315 -4.51 12.48 -20.12
N ARG A 316 -5.50 12.08 -19.32
CA ARG A 316 -6.48 12.94 -18.65
C ARG A 316 -6.38 12.91 -17.13
N ASN A 317 -5.31 12.31 -16.59
CA ASN A 317 -5.11 12.11 -15.17
C ASN A 317 -6.29 11.39 -14.46
N ILE A 318 -6.84 10.38 -15.13
CA ILE A 318 -7.83 9.47 -14.55
C ILE A 318 -7.10 8.15 -14.24
N GLU A 319 -7.16 7.70 -12.99
CA GLU A 319 -6.66 6.40 -12.58
C GLU A 319 -7.52 5.28 -13.18
N VAL A 320 -6.90 4.18 -13.62
CA VAL A 320 -7.60 2.96 -14.04
C VAL A 320 -7.43 1.89 -12.98
N HIS A 321 -8.53 1.52 -12.35
CA HIS A 321 -8.58 0.39 -11.44
C HIS A 321 -9.23 -0.78 -12.18
N ALA A 322 -8.43 -1.82 -12.45
CA ALA A 322 -8.91 -3.04 -13.10
C ALA A 322 -9.78 -3.83 -12.13
N TRP A 323 -11.07 -3.96 -12.45
CA TRP A 323 -12.07 -4.64 -11.65
C TRP A 323 -12.29 -6.08 -12.10
N PHE A 324 -12.13 -7.00 -11.16
CA PHE A 324 -12.33 -8.43 -11.34
C PHE A 324 -13.49 -8.92 -10.48
N ASN A 325 -14.39 -9.69 -11.08
CA ASN A 325 -15.15 -10.66 -10.33
C ASN A 325 -14.26 -11.91 -10.17
N PRO A 326 -13.96 -12.41 -8.96
CA PRO A 326 -13.01 -13.51 -8.78
C PRO A 326 -13.60 -14.90 -9.06
N TYR A 327 -14.88 -15.16 -8.74
CA TYR A 327 -15.42 -16.53 -8.70
C TYR A 327 -16.64 -16.78 -9.57
N ARG A 328 -17.28 -15.76 -10.15
CA ARG A 328 -18.34 -15.96 -11.14
C ARG A 328 -17.75 -16.60 -12.39
N ALA A 329 -18.25 -17.78 -12.76
CA ALA A 329 -17.88 -18.47 -13.99
C ALA A 329 -18.85 -18.19 -15.14
N LYS A 330 -20.10 -17.84 -14.84
CA LYS A 330 -21.09 -17.46 -15.86
C LYS A 330 -22.31 -16.80 -15.25
N THR A 331 -22.82 -15.75 -15.87
CA THR A 331 -24.03 -15.02 -15.48
C THR A 331 -25.33 -15.73 -15.87
N THR A 332 -25.31 -16.61 -16.87
CA THR A 332 -26.49 -17.36 -17.30
C THR A 332 -26.12 -18.72 -17.91
N THR A 333 -26.80 -19.79 -17.49
CA THR A 333 -26.66 -21.13 -18.09
C THR A 333 -27.47 -21.28 -19.39
N LYS A 334 -28.35 -20.32 -19.70
CA LYS A 334 -29.28 -20.38 -20.85
C LYS A 334 -28.67 -19.92 -22.18
N SER A 335 -27.53 -19.26 -22.18
CA SER A 335 -26.93 -18.72 -23.41
C SER A 335 -25.41 -18.76 -23.40
N GLY A 336 -24.81 -18.75 -24.60
CA GLY A 336 -23.38 -18.83 -24.81
C GLY A 336 -22.79 -20.21 -24.47
N ILE A 337 -21.68 -20.58 -25.10
CA ILE A 337 -20.92 -21.78 -24.77
C ILE A 337 -19.58 -21.32 -24.20
N ASN A 338 -19.15 -21.91 -23.09
CA ASN A 338 -17.82 -21.63 -22.56
C ASN A 338 -16.77 -22.30 -23.45
N VAL A 339 -15.69 -21.62 -23.76
CA VAL A 339 -14.63 -22.14 -24.65
C VAL A 339 -13.29 -22.20 -23.93
N ASN A 340 -12.39 -23.09 -24.35
CA ASN A 340 -11.03 -23.16 -23.81
C ASN A 340 -10.32 -21.79 -23.95
N PRO A 341 -9.60 -21.28 -22.94
CA PRO A 341 -9.20 -21.93 -21.68
C PRO A 341 -10.10 -21.68 -20.47
N HIS A 342 -11.40 -21.41 -20.64
CA HIS A 342 -12.33 -21.15 -19.53
C HIS A 342 -12.32 -22.26 -18.47
N ILE A 343 -12.37 -21.91 -17.18
CA ILE A 343 -12.28 -22.89 -16.08
C ILE A 343 -13.41 -23.93 -16.08
N ALA A 344 -14.61 -23.55 -16.51
CA ALA A 344 -15.72 -24.49 -16.68
C ALA A 344 -15.47 -25.57 -17.76
N ILE A 345 -14.45 -25.39 -18.61
CA ILE A 345 -14.03 -26.34 -19.63
C ILE A 345 -12.79 -27.11 -19.17
N THR A 346 -11.80 -26.44 -18.60
CA THR A 346 -10.54 -27.09 -18.18
C THR A 346 -10.67 -27.85 -16.87
N ASN A 347 -11.57 -27.41 -15.98
CA ASN A 347 -11.77 -27.92 -14.64
C ASN A 347 -13.27 -27.89 -14.26
N PRO A 348 -14.14 -28.60 -15.00
CA PRO A 348 -15.58 -28.60 -14.74
C PRO A 348 -15.94 -29.12 -13.34
N GLU A 349 -15.07 -29.92 -12.71
CA GLU A 349 -15.29 -30.51 -11.39
C GLU A 349 -15.26 -29.52 -10.22
N VAL A 350 -14.85 -28.27 -10.46
CA VAL A 350 -14.81 -27.17 -9.47
C VAL A 350 -15.72 -26.00 -9.85
N VAL A 351 -16.61 -26.21 -10.83
CA VAL A 351 -17.59 -25.21 -11.28
C VAL A 351 -18.99 -25.78 -11.09
N TYR A 352 -19.80 -25.06 -10.33
CA TYR A 352 -21.13 -25.52 -9.94
C TYR A 352 -22.22 -24.63 -10.53
N GLN A 353 -23.33 -25.26 -10.90
CA GLN A 353 -24.54 -24.51 -11.22
C GLN A 353 -25.15 -23.95 -9.93
N TRP A 354 -25.40 -22.65 -9.92
CA TRP A 354 -26.07 -21.95 -8.82
C TRP A 354 -27.27 -21.18 -9.36
N GLY A 355 -28.46 -21.77 -9.24
CA GLY A 355 -29.65 -21.28 -9.93
C GLY A 355 -29.44 -21.24 -11.45
N ASN A 356 -29.48 -20.05 -12.02
CA ASN A 356 -29.24 -19.81 -13.45
C ASN A 356 -27.78 -19.45 -13.77
N GLN A 357 -26.86 -19.50 -12.81
CA GLN A 357 -25.45 -19.08 -12.97
C GLN A 357 -24.49 -20.27 -12.89
N LEU A 358 -23.25 -20.05 -13.27
CA LEU A 358 -22.12 -20.93 -12.92
C LEU A 358 -21.19 -20.20 -11.95
N TRP A 359 -20.77 -20.90 -10.90
CA TRP A 359 -19.89 -20.38 -9.87
C TRP A 359 -18.70 -21.30 -9.63
N MET A 360 -17.51 -20.72 -9.48
CA MET A 360 -16.29 -21.44 -9.15
C MET A 360 -16.25 -21.73 -7.64
N ASP A 361 -15.75 -22.90 -7.23
CA ASP A 361 -15.56 -23.26 -5.83
C ASP A 361 -14.42 -22.44 -5.17
N PRO A 362 -14.69 -21.45 -4.29
CA PRO A 362 -13.63 -20.62 -3.71
C PRO A 362 -12.69 -21.39 -2.78
N GLY A 363 -13.08 -22.58 -2.31
CA GLY A 363 -12.25 -23.45 -1.48
C GLY A 363 -11.32 -24.36 -2.27
N SER A 364 -11.49 -24.45 -3.59
CA SER A 364 -10.63 -25.26 -4.44
C SER A 364 -9.30 -24.55 -4.71
N LYS A 365 -8.19 -25.26 -4.50
CA LYS A 365 -6.85 -24.74 -4.79
C LYS A 365 -6.69 -24.29 -6.25
N ILE A 366 -7.25 -25.04 -7.20
CA ILE A 366 -7.16 -24.71 -8.63
C ILE A 366 -7.87 -23.38 -8.93
N VAL A 367 -9.03 -23.15 -8.31
CA VAL A 367 -9.78 -21.88 -8.44
C VAL A 367 -8.99 -20.72 -7.82
N GLN A 368 -8.46 -20.91 -6.61
CA GLN A 368 -7.64 -19.90 -5.94
C GLN A 368 -6.39 -19.54 -6.75
N ASP A 369 -5.67 -20.53 -7.27
CA ASP A 369 -4.50 -20.31 -8.11
C ASP A 369 -4.86 -19.61 -9.42
N ARG A 370 -5.95 -20.02 -10.08
CA ARG A 370 -6.43 -19.40 -11.31
C ARG A 370 -6.77 -17.92 -11.09
N ALA A 371 -7.61 -17.63 -10.10
CA ALA A 371 -8.02 -16.25 -9.80
C ALA A 371 -6.81 -15.37 -9.43
N TYR A 372 -5.88 -15.89 -8.63
CA TYR A 372 -4.63 -15.18 -8.30
C TYR A 372 -3.77 -14.91 -9.54
N ASN A 373 -3.50 -15.94 -10.33
CA ASN A 373 -2.62 -15.83 -11.50
C ASN A 373 -3.19 -14.85 -12.54
N VAL A 374 -4.51 -14.83 -12.75
CA VAL A 374 -5.17 -13.89 -13.66
C VAL A 374 -5.02 -12.45 -13.21
N ILE A 375 -5.24 -12.16 -11.93
CA ILE A 375 -5.13 -10.80 -11.38
C ILE A 375 -3.66 -10.33 -11.40
N ILE A 376 -2.74 -11.24 -11.07
CA ILE A 376 -1.30 -10.95 -11.02
C ILE A 376 -0.70 -10.79 -12.42
N ASP A 377 -1.17 -11.54 -13.42
CA ASP A 377 -0.80 -11.35 -14.82
C ASP A 377 -1.15 -9.93 -15.30
N VAL A 378 -2.36 -9.44 -15.00
CA VAL A 378 -2.74 -8.05 -15.32
C VAL A 378 -1.85 -7.05 -14.57
N THR A 379 -1.56 -7.32 -13.29
CA THR A 379 -0.67 -6.48 -12.48
C THR A 379 0.72 -6.39 -13.10
N HIS A 380 1.26 -7.48 -13.65
CA HIS A 380 2.55 -7.45 -14.35
C HIS A 380 2.49 -6.65 -15.65
N ARG A 381 1.54 -6.97 -16.54
CA ARG A 381 1.57 -6.55 -17.94
C ARG A 381 1.05 -5.13 -18.20
N TYR A 382 0.08 -4.67 -17.41
CA TYR A 382 -0.59 -3.38 -17.68
C TYR A 382 -0.17 -2.29 -16.70
N ASP A 383 -0.15 -1.04 -17.16
CA ASP A 383 0.18 0.13 -16.34
C ASP A 383 -1.01 0.65 -15.52
N ILE A 384 -1.74 -0.26 -14.89
CA ILE A 384 -2.89 0.06 -14.03
C ILE A 384 -2.48 0.85 -12.78
N ASP A 385 -3.45 1.55 -12.19
CA ASP A 385 -3.27 2.30 -10.94
C ASP A 385 -3.80 1.52 -9.73
N GLY A 386 -4.75 0.62 -9.96
CA GLY A 386 -5.30 -0.24 -8.93
C GLY A 386 -5.89 -1.56 -9.42
N ILE A 387 -5.99 -2.51 -8.49
CA ILE A 387 -6.80 -3.71 -8.58
C ILE A 387 -8.04 -3.51 -7.71
N HIS A 388 -9.20 -3.87 -8.26
CA HIS A 388 -10.49 -3.76 -7.58
C HIS A 388 -11.23 -5.10 -7.59
N LEU A 389 -11.74 -5.52 -6.43
CA LEU A 389 -12.75 -6.58 -6.34
C LEU A 389 -14.08 -5.98 -5.90
N ASP A 390 -15.18 -6.52 -6.40
CA ASP A 390 -16.54 -6.19 -5.96
C ASP A 390 -16.99 -7.10 -4.80
N ASP A 391 -18.30 -7.24 -4.63
CA ASP A 391 -18.95 -7.92 -3.50
C ASP A 391 -19.19 -9.42 -3.72
N TYR A 392 -18.80 -9.98 -4.87
CA TYR A 392 -19.06 -11.38 -5.19
C TYR A 392 -17.92 -12.31 -4.76
N PHE A 393 -18.10 -12.92 -3.59
CA PHE A 393 -17.23 -13.96 -3.05
C PHE A 393 -17.86 -15.34 -3.25
N TYR A 394 -18.49 -15.90 -2.21
CA TYR A 394 -19.52 -16.91 -2.43
C TYR A 394 -20.78 -16.25 -3.03
N PRO A 395 -21.60 -17.00 -3.78
CA PRO A 395 -22.76 -16.41 -4.43
C PRO A 395 -23.82 -16.02 -3.40
N TYR A 396 -24.67 -15.06 -3.77
CA TYR A 396 -25.86 -14.73 -2.99
C TYR A 396 -26.73 -15.97 -2.76
N PRO A 397 -27.26 -16.17 -1.54
CA PRO A 397 -27.94 -17.41 -1.16
C PRO A 397 -29.24 -17.63 -1.95
N ILE A 398 -29.51 -18.88 -2.31
CA ILE A 398 -30.81 -19.33 -2.80
C ILE A 398 -31.49 -20.04 -1.64
N SER A 399 -32.74 -19.65 -1.34
CA SER A 399 -33.49 -20.22 -0.22
C SER A 399 -33.56 -21.75 -0.31
N GLY A 400 -33.18 -22.43 0.77
CA GLY A 400 -33.19 -23.90 0.87
C GLY A 400 -32.08 -24.62 0.09
N GLN A 401 -31.09 -23.90 -0.45
CA GLN A 401 -29.95 -24.50 -1.15
C GLN A 401 -28.64 -24.18 -0.44
N ASP A 402 -27.81 -25.20 -0.26
CA ASP A 402 -26.43 -25.04 0.20
C ASP A 402 -25.48 -24.99 -0.99
N PHE A 403 -24.44 -24.16 -0.90
CA PHE A 403 -23.40 -24.13 -1.91
C PHE A 403 -22.70 -25.50 -1.99
N PRO A 404 -22.53 -26.10 -3.20
CA PRO A 404 -22.17 -27.51 -3.35
C PRO A 404 -20.66 -27.79 -3.27
N ASP A 405 -19.99 -27.29 -2.22
CA ASP A 405 -18.55 -27.46 -1.98
C ASP A 405 -18.20 -28.59 -0.98
N GLN A 406 -19.15 -29.49 -0.69
CA GLN A 406 -18.99 -30.54 0.33
C GLN A 406 -17.81 -31.47 0.02
N LYS A 407 -17.54 -31.75 -1.26
CA LYS A 407 -16.38 -32.55 -1.70
C LYS A 407 -15.06 -31.88 -1.32
N THR A 408 -14.95 -30.58 -1.58
CA THR A 408 -13.77 -29.77 -1.28
C THR A 408 -13.57 -29.63 0.23
N TYR A 409 -14.64 -29.39 0.97
CA TYR A 409 -14.60 -29.32 2.43
C TYR A 409 -14.23 -30.67 3.08
N ALA A 410 -14.78 -31.79 2.60
CA ALA A 410 -14.40 -33.12 3.08
C ALA A 410 -12.91 -33.44 2.85
N ALA A 411 -12.36 -33.00 1.71
CA ALA A 411 -10.93 -33.13 1.44
C ALA A 411 -10.07 -32.32 2.44
N TYR A 412 -10.48 -31.09 2.76
CA TYR A 412 -9.85 -30.26 3.80
C TYR A 412 -9.89 -30.94 5.17
N GLN A 413 -11.04 -31.49 5.58
CA GLN A 413 -11.17 -32.20 6.86
C GLN A 413 -10.28 -33.45 6.91
N LYS A 414 -10.20 -34.20 5.80
CA LYS A 414 -9.35 -35.41 5.71
C LYS A 414 -7.85 -35.10 5.84
N GLN A 415 -7.43 -33.88 5.51
CA GLN A 415 -6.07 -33.38 5.71
C GLN A 415 -5.84 -32.79 7.12
N GLY A 416 -6.79 -32.95 8.04
CA GLY A 416 -6.69 -32.48 9.43
C GLY A 416 -7.29 -31.09 9.67
N GLY A 417 -8.04 -30.55 8.71
CA GLY A 417 -8.79 -29.30 8.86
C GLY A 417 -9.82 -29.34 9.98
N LYS A 418 -9.92 -28.26 10.76
CA LYS A 418 -10.77 -28.19 11.98
C LYS A 418 -11.79 -27.05 11.98
N LEU A 419 -11.73 -26.14 11.01
CA LEU A 419 -12.67 -25.05 10.91
C LEU A 419 -14.07 -25.57 10.61
N SER A 420 -15.11 -24.90 11.14
CA SER A 420 -16.47 -25.10 10.67
C SER A 420 -16.55 -24.77 9.18
N VAL A 421 -17.55 -25.30 8.45
CA VAL A 421 -17.68 -25.00 7.01
C VAL A 421 -17.77 -23.49 6.76
N ALA A 422 -18.48 -22.74 7.61
CA ALA A 422 -18.60 -21.29 7.47
C ALA A 422 -17.26 -20.57 7.71
N ASP A 423 -16.50 -20.96 8.73
CA ASP A 423 -15.17 -20.38 9.00
C ASP A 423 -14.16 -20.79 7.93
N TRP A 424 -14.24 -22.01 7.43
CA TRP A 424 -13.41 -22.51 6.33
C TRP A 424 -13.68 -21.71 5.04
N ARG A 425 -14.95 -21.47 4.68
CA ARG A 425 -15.32 -20.63 3.54
C ARG A 425 -14.77 -19.22 3.66
N ARG A 426 -14.92 -18.58 4.83
CA ARG A 426 -14.32 -17.26 5.11
C ARG A 426 -12.80 -17.29 5.00
N GLU A 427 -12.16 -18.33 5.53
CA GLU A 427 -10.71 -18.44 5.51
C GLU A 427 -10.16 -18.63 4.11
N ASN A 428 -10.85 -19.36 3.22
CA ASN A 428 -10.48 -19.45 1.81
C ASN A 428 -10.47 -18.07 1.13
N VAL A 429 -11.50 -17.26 1.39
CA VAL A 429 -11.57 -15.89 0.86
C VAL A 429 -10.46 -15.01 1.48
N ASN A 430 -10.26 -15.10 2.79
CA ASN A 430 -9.20 -14.37 3.50
C ASN A 430 -7.81 -14.64 2.92
N GLN A 431 -7.48 -15.92 2.72
CA GLN A 431 -6.18 -16.32 2.17
C GLN A 431 -5.99 -15.80 0.75
N MET A 432 -7.05 -15.80 -0.07
CA MET A 432 -7.00 -15.20 -1.40
C MET A 432 -6.76 -13.69 -1.35
N VAL A 433 -7.46 -12.95 -0.49
CA VAL A 433 -7.27 -11.50 -0.30
C VAL A 433 -5.86 -11.18 0.21
N LEU A 434 -5.36 -11.91 1.21
CA LEU A 434 -4.01 -11.76 1.73
C LEU A 434 -2.96 -12.03 0.65
N ARG A 435 -3.11 -13.13 -0.09
CA ARG A 435 -2.19 -13.51 -1.17
C ARG A 435 -2.15 -12.44 -2.26
N LEU A 436 -3.31 -11.91 -2.67
CA LEU A 436 -3.37 -10.79 -3.63
C LEU A 436 -2.70 -9.54 -3.10
N SER A 437 -2.96 -9.17 -1.84
CA SER A 437 -2.33 -8.03 -1.18
C SER A 437 -0.81 -8.09 -1.29
N GLN A 438 -0.23 -9.22 -0.90
CA GLN A 438 1.22 -9.45 -0.93
C GLN A 438 1.76 -9.48 -2.37
N GLY A 439 1.11 -10.22 -3.26
CA GLY A 439 1.53 -10.38 -4.65
C GLY A 439 1.54 -9.06 -5.41
N ILE A 440 0.49 -8.25 -5.29
CA ILE A 440 0.39 -6.93 -5.93
C ILE A 440 1.54 -6.03 -5.48
N LYS A 441 1.79 -5.96 -4.16
CA LYS A 441 2.84 -5.10 -3.61
C LYS A 441 4.24 -5.57 -3.94
N GLN A 442 4.46 -6.87 -4.08
CA GLN A 442 5.74 -7.41 -4.53
C GLN A 442 6.06 -7.01 -5.97
N ILE A 443 5.04 -6.90 -6.83
CA ILE A 443 5.21 -6.64 -8.27
C ILE A 443 5.31 -5.15 -8.56
N LYS A 444 4.32 -4.39 -8.08
CA LYS A 444 4.22 -2.94 -8.26
C LYS A 444 3.71 -2.33 -6.94
N PRO A 445 4.61 -1.90 -6.03
CA PRO A 445 4.24 -1.36 -4.73
C PRO A 445 3.20 -0.22 -4.80
N TYR A 446 3.25 0.57 -5.88
CA TYR A 446 2.36 1.70 -6.13
C TYR A 446 0.94 1.31 -6.60
N VAL A 447 0.71 0.06 -7.04
CA VAL A 447 -0.62 -0.39 -7.48
C VAL A 447 -1.49 -0.58 -6.25
N LYS A 448 -2.61 0.13 -6.21
CA LYS A 448 -3.57 0.13 -5.11
C LYS A 448 -4.35 -1.19 -5.11
N PHE A 449 -4.59 -1.79 -3.95
CA PHE A 449 -5.53 -2.91 -3.85
C PHE A 449 -6.76 -2.48 -3.05
N GLY A 450 -7.95 -2.55 -3.65
CA GLY A 450 -9.17 -2.25 -2.94
C GLY A 450 -10.32 -3.19 -3.25
N ILE A 451 -11.26 -3.22 -2.31
CA ILE A 451 -12.41 -4.11 -2.36
C ILE A 451 -13.67 -3.30 -2.06
N SER A 452 -14.73 -3.54 -2.83
CA SER A 452 -16.07 -3.00 -2.60
C SER A 452 -17.00 -4.09 -2.06
N PRO A 453 -17.00 -4.33 -0.74
CA PRO A 453 -17.89 -5.33 -0.16
C PRO A 453 -19.33 -4.80 -0.08
N PHE A 454 -20.27 -5.70 0.18
CA PHE A 454 -21.61 -5.34 0.60
C PHE A 454 -21.58 -4.36 1.79
N GLY A 455 -22.45 -3.35 1.77
CA GLY A 455 -22.35 -2.23 2.72
C GLY A 455 -22.60 -2.57 4.18
N ILE A 456 -23.35 -3.65 4.46
CA ILE A 456 -23.59 -4.18 5.81
C ILE A 456 -22.65 -5.36 6.03
N TYR A 457 -21.74 -5.23 7.00
CA TYR A 457 -20.89 -6.35 7.41
C TYR A 457 -21.74 -7.48 8.01
N ARG A 458 -22.54 -7.13 9.04
CA ARG A 458 -23.48 -8.02 9.72
C ARG A 458 -24.68 -7.23 10.28
N PRO A 459 -25.90 -7.80 10.32
CA PRO A 459 -27.01 -7.24 11.07
C PRO A 459 -26.64 -7.02 12.53
N GLY A 460 -27.00 -5.87 13.09
CA GLY A 460 -26.63 -5.46 14.45
C GLY A 460 -25.21 -4.90 14.58
N GLU A 461 -24.40 -4.88 13.51
CA GLU A 461 -23.07 -4.26 13.49
C GLU A 461 -23.01 -3.20 12.38
N PRO A 462 -23.27 -1.91 12.68
CA PRO A 462 -23.55 -1.32 14.00
C PRO A 462 -24.98 -1.56 14.51
N ALA A 463 -25.21 -1.30 15.80
CA ALA A 463 -26.52 -1.46 16.45
C ALA A 463 -27.62 -0.69 15.71
N GLY A 464 -28.80 -1.31 15.56
CA GLY A 464 -29.94 -0.75 14.83
C GLY A 464 -29.96 -1.04 13.32
N ILE A 465 -28.85 -1.51 12.74
CA ILE A 465 -28.79 -1.92 11.32
C ILE A 465 -29.32 -3.35 11.15
N SER A 466 -30.06 -3.58 10.06
CA SER A 466 -30.56 -4.89 9.65
C SER A 466 -30.44 -5.08 8.14
N GLY A 467 -30.34 -6.32 7.67
CA GLY A 467 -30.18 -6.63 6.24
C GLY A 467 -29.48 -7.97 6.03
N LEU A 468 -28.77 -8.10 4.91
CA LEU A 468 -27.94 -9.26 4.62
C LEU A 468 -26.75 -9.35 5.59
N ASP A 469 -26.44 -10.57 6.05
CA ASP A 469 -25.22 -10.86 6.81
C ASP A 469 -24.10 -11.29 5.86
N ALA A 470 -23.39 -10.33 5.29
CA ALA A 470 -22.33 -10.57 4.32
C ALA A 470 -21.22 -11.49 4.86
N TYR A 471 -20.90 -11.37 6.16
CA TYR A 471 -19.94 -12.26 6.84
C TYR A 471 -20.39 -13.72 6.84
N ASN A 472 -21.69 -14.00 6.99
CA ASN A 472 -22.20 -15.36 7.09
C ASN A 472 -22.67 -15.97 5.77
N VAL A 473 -23.13 -15.17 4.81
CA VAL A 473 -23.73 -15.72 3.58
C VAL A 473 -22.87 -15.50 2.34
N LEU A 474 -22.09 -14.43 2.29
CA LEU A 474 -21.09 -14.20 1.24
C LEU A 474 -19.70 -14.66 1.68
N TYR A 475 -19.53 -14.95 2.98
CA TYR A 475 -18.27 -15.30 3.63
C TYR A 475 -17.17 -14.25 3.42
N ALA A 476 -17.58 -12.98 3.35
CA ALA A 476 -16.73 -11.82 3.16
C ALA A 476 -16.37 -11.19 4.53
N ASP A 477 -15.17 -11.46 5.03
CA ASP A 477 -14.65 -10.86 6.27
C ASP A 477 -13.96 -9.51 6.01
N ALA A 478 -14.74 -8.56 5.46
CA ALA A 478 -14.23 -7.25 5.07
C ALA A 478 -13.69 -6.42 6.25
N LYS A 479 -14.18 -6.68 7.47
CA LYS A 479 -13.65 -6.10 8.70
C LYS A 479 -12.20 -6.55 8.92
N LYS A 480 -11.91 -7.85 8.82
CA LYS A 480 -10.54 -8.38 8.95
C LYS A 480 -9.62 -7.80 7.89
N TRP A 481 -10.04 -7.75 6.62
CA TRP A 481 -9.20 -7.22 5.54
C TRP A 481 -8.77 -5.77 5.78
N LEU A 482 -9.68 -4.96 6.33
CA LEU A 482 -9.41 -3.57 6.71
C LEU A 482 -8.50 -3.47 7.94
N GLN A 483 -8.80 -4.23 9.01
CA GLN A 483 -8.07 -4.20 10.29
C GLN A 483 -6.66 -4.81 10.22
N GLU A 484 -6.43 -5.69 9.26
CA GLU A 484 -5.12 -6.31 9.02
C GLU A 484 -4.33 -5.61 7.89
N SER A 485 -4.85 -4.51 7.34
CA SER A 485 -4.21 -3.75 6.25
C SER A 485 -4.00 -4.53 4.95
N TRP A 486 -4.81 -5.54 4.66
CA TRP A 486 -4.67 -6.33 3.44
C TRP A 486 -5.15 -5.56 2.20
N ILE A 487 -5.88 -4.46 2.39
CA ILE A 487 -6.31 -3.55 1.34
C ILE A 487 -5.77 -2.14 1.61
N ASP A 488 -5.56 -1.39 0.53
CA ASP A 488 -5.21 0.04 0.57
C ASP A 488 -6.44 0.92 0.71
N TYR A 489 -7.57 0.48 0.17
CA TYR A 489 -8.85 1.14 0.35
C TYR A 489 -10.01 0.14 0.42
N ILE A 490 -11.07 0.55 1.09
CA ILE A 490 -12.36 -0.15 1.10
C ILE A 490 -13.44 0.75 0.50
N ALA A 491 -14.36 0.15 -0.24
CA ALA A 491 -15.47 0.84 -0.88
C ALA A 491 -16.82 0.21 -0.53
N PRO A 492 -17.29 0.31 0.73
CA PRO A 492 -18.53 -0.34 1.14
C PRO A 492 -19.70 0.19 0.31
N GLN A 493 -20.52 -0.72 -0.21
CA GLN A 493 -21.67 -0.41 -1.06
C GLN A 493 -22.84 0.10 -0.22
N LEU A 494 -22.86 1.40 0.09
CA LEU A 494 -23.91 2.04 0.88
C LEU A 494 -25.06 2.51 -0.02
N TYR A 495 -25.77 1.55 -0.61
CA TYR A 495 -26.77 1.79 -1.65
C TYR A 495 -28.18 2.11 -1.12
N TRP A 496 -28.23 2.68 0.08
CA TRP A 496 -29.47 3.04 0.77
C TRP A 496 -29.57 4.55 0.94
N ARG A 497 -30.80 5.04 1.01
CA ARG A 497 -31.06 6.45 1.27
C ARG A 497 -30.75 6.79 2.72
N THR A 498 -30.38 8.02 2.95
CA THR A 498 -30.07 8.60 4.27
C THR A 498 -31.26 8.56 5.24
N ASP A 499 -32.49 8.49 4.73
CA ASP A 499 -33.72 8.42 5.51
C ASP A 499 -34.18 6.99 5.87
N GLN A 500 -33.40 5.95 5.52
CA GLN A 500 -33.74 4.55 5.81
C GLN A 500 -33.07 4.09 7.11
N PRO A 501 -33.77 4.08 8.26
CA PRO A 501 -33.12 3.86 9.57
C PRO A 501 -32.49 2.47 9.70
N LYS A 502 -33.11 1.45 9.11
CA LYS A 502 -32.63 0.06 9.16
C LYS A 502 -31.36 -0.19 8.33
N GLN A 503 -31.03 0.73 7.42
CA GLN A 503 -29.83 0.72 6.58
C GLN A 503 -29.24 2.14 6.48
N SER A 504 -29.16 2.83 7.62
CA SER A 504 -28.78 4.24 7.66
C SER A 504 -27.39 4.45 7.08
N TYR A 505 -27.32 5.23 6.01
CA TYR A 505 -26.07 5.57 5.30
C TYR A 505 -25.03 6.18 6.25
N GLU A 506 -25.44 7.15 7.08
CA GLU A 506 -24.55 7.86 8.01
C GLU A 506 -24.00 6.92 9.09
N VAL A 507 -24.87 6.12 9.70
CA VAL A 507 -24.48 5.17 10.75
C VAL A 507 -23.54 4.10 10.20
N LEU A 508 -23.82 3.57 9.00
CA LEU A 508 -22.97 2.60 8.33
C LEU A 508 -21.60 3.20 7.98
N LEU A 509 -21.56 4.39 7.38
CA LEU A 509 -20.30 5.03 7.03
C LEU A 509 -19.45 5.34 8.26
N LYS A 510 -20.08 5.87 9.31
CA LYS A 510 -19.41 6.12 10.58
C LYS A 510 -18.80 4.83 11.14
N TRP A 511 -19.55 3.73 11.16
CA TRP A 511 -19.03 2.44 11.62
C TRP A 511 -17.82 1.95 10.81
N TRP A 512 -17.86 2.04 9.48
CA TRP A 512 -16.72 1.68 8.62
C TRP A 512 -15.47 2.51 8.94
N THR A 513 -15.64 3.80 9.26
CA THR A 513 -14.52 4.66 9.67
C THR A 513 -13.99 4.34 11.07
N GLU A 514 -14.86 3.93 12.01
CA GLU A 514 -14.48 3.56 13.39
C GLU A 514 -13.70 2.24 13.45
N ILE A 515 -14.07 1.24 12.63
CA ILE A 515 -13.36 -0.06 12.62
C ILE A 515 -12.03 -0.02 11.86
N ASN A 516 -11.71 1.09 11.19
CA ASN A 516 -10.51 1.31 10.38
C ASN A 516 -9.26 1.61 11.23
N THR A 517 -8.85 0.65 12.06
CA THR A 517 -7.74 0.79 13.03
C THR A 517 -6.39 1.02 12.36
N LYS A 518 -6.23 0.63 11.09
CA LYS A 518 -4.99 0.76 10.31
C LYS A 518 -4.98 1.96 9.36
N LYS A 519 -5.97 2.84 9.45
CA LYS A 519 -6.00 4.12 8.71
C LYS A 519 -5.88 3.95 7.18
N ARG A 520 -6.64 3.00 6.61
CA ARG A 520 -6.78 2.84 5.16
C ARG A 520 -7.83 3.79 4.59
N HIS A 521 -7.82 4.02 3.29
CA HIS A 521 -8.78 4.94 2.71
C HIS A 521 -10.18 4.30 2.62
N ILE A 522 -11.22 5.12 2.83
CA ILE A 522 -12.60 4.73 2.59
C ILE A 522 -13.13 5.57 1.43
N TYR A 523 -13.55 4.90 0.36
CA TYR A 523 -14.17 5.49 -0.82
C TYR A 523 -15.58 4.93 -0.97
N VAL A 524 -16.58 5.61 -0.44
CA VAL A 524 -17.92 5.04 -0.26
C VAL A 524 -18.56 4.70 -1.60
N GLY A 525 -19.22 3.55 -1.71
CA GLY A 525 -20.01 3.20 -2.89
C GLY A 525 -21.40 3.82 -2.83
N ASN A 526 -21.78 4.59 -3.85
CA ASN A 526 -23.08 5.26 -3.96
C ASN A 526 -23.88 4.71 -5.14
N ASN A 527 -25.14 4.38 -4.92
CA ASN A 527 -26.03 3.94 -5.99
C ASN A 527 -26.75 5.14 -6.62
N ILE A 528 -26.43 5.42 -7.88
CA ILE A 528 -27.10 6.42 -8.72
C ILE A 528 -27.98 5.79 -9.80
N THR A 529 -27.97 4.46 -9.95
CA THR A 529 -28.87 3.76 -10.90
C THR A 529 -30.33 3.87 -10.50
N SER A 530 -30.62 4.03 -9.20
CA SER A 530 -31.97 4.14 -8.67
C SER A 530 -32.56 5.55 -8.76
N LEU A 531 -31.84 6.54 -9.28
CA LEU A 531 -32.35 7.90 -9.45
C LEU A 531 -33.60 7.90 -10.36
N ASP A 532 -34.76 8.14 -9.75
CA ASP A 532 -36.09 8.01 -10.36
C ASP A 532 -36.93 9.29 -10.24
N GLY A 533 -36.38 10.33 -9.64
CA GLY A 533 -37.05 11.62 -9.39
C GLY A 533 -38.14 11.58 -8.32
N LYS A 534 -38.38 10.41 -7.71
CA LYS A 534 -39.39 10.20 -6.67
C LYS A 534 -38.69 10.04 -5.32
N ALA A 535 -38.43 8.79 -4.94
CA ALA A 535 -37.80 8.44 -3.68
C ALA A 535 -36.28 8.68 -3.75
N TRP A 536 -35.69 8.54 -4.94
CA TRP A 536 -34.28 8.73 -5.21
C TRP A 536 -34.11 9.94 -6.12
N LYS A 537 -33.89 11.10 -5.50
CA LYS A 537 -33.58 12.36 -6.18
C LYS A 537 -32.09 12.65 -6.14
N ASN A 538 -31.59 13.46 -7.05
CA ASN A 538 -30.18 13.90 -7.04
C ASN A 538 -29.74 14.54 -5.70
N THR A 539 -30.65 15.19 -4.98
CA THR A 539 -30.40 15.79 -3.66
C THR A 539 -30.01 14.77 -2.60
N GLU A 540 -30.45 13.52 -2.75
CA GLU A 540 -30.04 12.41 -1.89
C GLU A 540 -28.54 12.13 -2.03
N ILE A 541 -28.02 12.14 -3.26
CA ILE A 541 -26.60 11.98 -3.54
C ILE A 541 -25.79 13.16 -2.99
N GLY A 542 -26.34 14.38 -3.06
CA GLY A 542 -25.75 15.56 -2.42
C GLY A 542 -25.59 15.40 -0.89
N LYS A 543 -26.59 14.83 -0.21
CA LYS A 543 -26.50 14.53 1.23
C LYS A 543 -25.43 13.49 1.51
N GLN A 544 -25.39 12.41 0.73
CA GLN A 544 -24.41 11.33 0.90
C GLN A 544 -22.96 11.82 0.71
N ILE A 545 -22.73 12.66 -0.30
CA ILE A 545 -21.43 13.33 -0.52
C ILE A 545 -21.09 14.22 0.69
N THR A 546 -22.06 14.98 1.21
CA THR A 546 -21.85 15.84 2.39
C THR A 546 -21.46 15.02 3.62
N ILE A 547 -22.18 13.92 3.90
CA ILE A 547 -21.88 13.01 5.00
C ILE A 547 -20.47 12.41 4.85
N SER A 548 -20.11 11.96 3.65
CA SER A 548 -18.75 11.46 3.35
C SER A 548 -17.67 12.49 3.66
N ARG A 549 -17.89 13.74 3.26
CA ARG A 549 -16.97 14.86 3.47
C ARG A 549 -16.85 15.29 4.93
N ASN A 550 -17.91 15.15 5.72
CA ASN A 550 -17.87 15.43 7.16
C ASN A 550 -17.00 14.43 7.94
N LEU A 551 -16.75 13.25 7.37
CA LEU A 551 -15.90 12.20 7.95
C LEU A 551 -14.48 12.15 7.33
N VAL A 552 -14.04 13.22 6.67
CA VAL A 552 -12.71 13.31 6.04
C VAL A 552 -11.57 13.08 7.04
N ASN A 553 -11.71 13.59 8.26
CA ASN A 553 -10.72 13.40 9.35
C ASN A 553 -10.65 11.93 9.83
N ASN A 554 -11.66 11.13 9.49
CA ASN A 554 -11.74 9.70 9.75
C ASN A 554 -11.50 8.88 8.46
N LEU A 555 -10.87 9.49 7.46
CA LEU A 555 -10.43 8.86 6.21
C LEU A 555 -11.54 8.40 5.27
N SER A 556 -12.76 8.95 5.41
CA SER A 556 -13.75 8.97 4.33
C SER A 556 -13.32 10.02 3.30
N LEU A 557 -12.57 9.59 2.29
CA LEU A 557 -11.79 10.48 1.41
C LEU A 557 -12.31 10.52 -0.03
N GLY A 558 -13.51 10.00 -0.28
CA GLY A 558 -14.09 10.01 -1.62
C GLY A 558 -15.31 9.12 -1.76
N ASN A 559 -15.80 9.07 -3.00
CA ASN A 559 -16.98 8.32 -3.40
C ASN A 559 -16.73 7.60 -4.73
N ILE A 560 -17.38 6.46 -4.93
CA ILE A 560 -17.43 5.70 -6.17
C ILE A 560 -18.90 5.52 -6.55
N PHE A 561 -19.28 5.96 -7.74
CA PHE A 561 -20.68 5.96 -8.16
C PHE A 561 -21.02 4.77 -9.05
N PHE A 562 -22.03 4.01 -8.64
CA PHE A 562 -22.60 2.89 -9.38
C PHE A 562 -23.88 3.35 -10.11
N SER A 563 -23.92 3.44 -11.44
CA SER A 563 -22.84 3.16 -12.40
C SER A 563 -22.76 4.22 -13.51
N MET A 564 -21.77 4.09 -14.39
CA MET A 564 -21.43 5.08 -15.42
C MET A 564 -22.62 5.44 -16.33
N SER A 565 -23.48 4.49 -16.70
CA SER A 565 -24.66 4.75 -17.53
C SER A 565 -25.54 5.87 -16.96
N SER A 566 -25.72 5.92 -15.64
CA SER A 566 -26.51 6.97 -15.00
C SER A 566 -25.87 8.37 -15.09
N ILE A 567 -24.54 8.42 -15.19
CA ILE A 567 -23.77 9.66 -15.44
C ILE A 567 -23.87 10.08 -16.91
N ILE A 568 -23.79 9.12 -17.84
CA ILE A 568 -23.93 9.35 -19.29
C ILE A 568 -25.34 9.84 -19.62
N ASP A 569 -26.36 9.15 -19.11
CA ASP A 569 -27.77 9.48 -19.27
C ASP A 569 -28.17 10.78 -18.54
N ASN A 570 -27.28 11.31 -17.69
CA ASN A 570 -27.53 12.46 -16.83
C ASN A 570 -28.85 12.31 -16.02
N ARG A 571 -29.08 11.12 -15.44
CA ARG A 571 -30.33 10.83 -14.71
C ARG A 571 -30.52 11.83 -13.59
N GLU A 572 -31.72 12.41 -13.50
CA GLU A 572 -32.03 13.47 -12.53
C GLU A 572 -31.01 14.63 -12.55
N ASN A 573 -30.46 14.96 -13.73
CA ASN A 573 -29.42 15.99 -13.91
C ASN A 573 -28.16 15.77 -13.03
N ILE A 574 -27.86 14.52 -12.66
CA ILE A 574 -26.78 14.24 -11.70
C ILE A 574 -25.39 14.68 -12.20
N ALA A 575 -25.12 14.56 -13.50
CA ALA A 575 -23.86 15.01 -14.08
C ALA A 575 -23.74 16.53 -14.00
N ASP A 576 -24.83 17.27 -14.19
CA ASP A 576 -24.84 18.73 -14.05
C ASP A 576 -24.61 19.13 -12.59
N GLN A 577 -25.16 18.39 -11.64
CA GLN A 577 -24.91 18.61 -10.21
C GLN A 577 -23.46 18.32 -9.83
N PHE A 578 -22.84 17.27 -10.38
CA PHE A 578 -21.41 17.05 -10.21
C PHE A 578 -20.59 18.21 -10.75
N GLN A 579 -20.88 18.69 -11.97
CA GLN A 579 -20.11 19.76 -12.59
C GLN A 579 -20.28 21.11 -11.87
N SER A 580 -21.50 21.46 -11.48
CA SER A 580 -21.81 22.81 -10.99
C SER A 580 -21.69 22.95 -9.47
N ILE A 581 -21.98 21.89 -8.70
CA ILE A 581 -22.10 21.96 -7.24
C ILE A 581 -21.04 21.12 -6.54
N TYR A 582 -20.97 19.82 -6.85
CA TYR A 582 -20.23 18.90 -5.99
C TYR A 582 -18.74 18.79 -6.34
N TYR A 583 -18.41 18.79 -7.63
CA TYR A 583 -17.06 18.60 -8.19
C TYR A 583 -16.68 19.70 -9.18
N SER A 584 -17.10 20.94 -8.92
CA SER A 584 -16.84 22.11 -9.77
C SER A 584 -15.37 22.50 -9.90
N GLN A 585 -14.51 21.97 -9.04
CA GLN A 585 -13.06 22.18 -9.08
C GLN A 585 -12.33 20.85 -9.27
N PRO A 586 -11.22 20.82 -10.03
CA PRO A 586 -10.34 19.66 -10.12
C PRO A 586 -9.83 19.23 -8.74
N ALA A 587 -9.58 17.93 -8.58
CA ALA A 587 -8.97 17.39 -7.37
C ALA A 587 -8.03 16.24 -7.72
N ILE A 588 -6.86 16.23 -7.09
CA ILE A 588 -5.99 15.05 -7.07
C ILE A 588 -6.41 14.10 -5.94
N ILE A 589 -6.03 12.84 -6.09
CA ILE A 589 -6.35 11.81 -5.13
C ILE A 589 -5.70 12.10 -3.74
N PRO A 590 -6.28 11.56 -2.66
CA PRO A 590 -5.65 11.62 -1.34
C PRO A 590 -4.34 10.80 -1.31
N PRO A 591 -3.28 11.27 -0.62
CA PRO A 591 -2.00 10.57 -0.55
C PRO A 591 -2.10 9.29 0.29
N MET A 592 -1.54 8.18 -0.20
CA MET A 592 -1.43 6.92 0.56
C MET A 592 -0.20 6.92 1.49
N THR A 593 -0.29 7.71 2.56
CA THR A 593 0.86 8.03 3.43
C THR A 593 1.52 6.81 4.08
N TRP A 594 0.79 5.71 4.33
CA TRP A 594 1.37 4.49 4.89
C TRP A 594 2.32 3.74 3.95
N GLN A 595 2.26 4.02 2.65
CA GLN A 595 3.18 3.46 1.66
C GLN A 595 4.44 4.32 1.49
N ASN A 596 4.51 5.50 2.12
CA ASN A 596 5.64 6.43 2.05
C ASN A 596 6.72 6.17 3.14
N ASN A 597 6.64 5.04 3.83
CA ASN A 597 7.43 4.73 5.03
C ASN A 597 8.90 4.35 4.78
N GLN A 598 9.46 4.58 3.58
CA GLN A 598 10.89 4.33 3.35
C GLN A 598 11.78 5.55 3.19
N ASN A 599 11.31 6.75 2.80
CA ASN A 599 12.23 7.90 2.62
C ASN A 599 11.60 9.31 2.61
N ASN A 600 10.32 9.50 2.94
CA ASN A 600 9.68 10.83 2.75
C ASN A 600 9.85 11.30 1.29
N ASN A 601 9.70 10.37 0.33
CA ASN A 601 9.92 10.57 -1.10
C ASN A 601 8.73 11.34 -1.69
N LEU A 602 8.55 12.60 -1.28
CA LEU A 602 7.75 13.51 -2.08
C LEU A 602 8.38 13.61 -3.48
N PRO A 603 7.58 13.76 -4.54
CA PRO A 603 8.10 14.09 -5.85
C PRO A 603 9.02 15.31 -5.78
N VAL A 604 10.07 15.34 -6.59
CA VAL A 604 10.94 16.53 -6.67
C VAL A 604 10.17 17.62 -7.42
N PRO A 605 10.14 18.87 -6.91
CA PRO A 605 9.50 19.99 -7.61
C PRO A 605 10.02 20.14 -9.05
N PRO A 606 9.18 20.62 -9.99
CA PRO A 606 9.63 20.89 -11.34
C PRO A 606 10.77 21.91 -11.37
N GLN A 607 11.64 21.80 -12.37
CA GLN A 607 12.73 22.74 -12.62
C GLN A 607 12.44 23.60 -13.84
N ASP A 608 13.23 24.65 -14.03
CA ASP A 608 13.16 25.56 -15.19
C ASP A 608 11.75 26.08 -15.50
N VAL A 609 10.97 26.37 -14.45
CA VAL A 609 9.64 26.98 -14.59
C VAL A 609 9.81 28.39 -15.13
N LYS A 610 9.35 28.63 -16.36
CA LYS A 610 9.52 29.89 -17.08
C LYS A 610 8.33 30.23 -17.95
N PHE A 611 8.05 31.53 -18.10
CA PHE A 611 7.06 32.04 -19.03
C PHE A 611 7.73 32.53 -20.31
N VAL A 612 7.47 31.85 -21.44
CA VAL A 612 8.07 32.17 -22.73
C VAL A 612 7.00 32.04 -23.82
N ASN A 613 6.90 33.03 -24.71
CA ASN A 613 5.97 33.04 -25.85
C ASN A 613 4.51 32.76 -25.47
N GLY A 614 4.02 33.36 -24.37
CA GLY A 614 2.64 33.21 -23.93
C GLY A 614 2.31 31.90 -23.20
N LYS A 615 3.32 31.10 -22.82
CA LYS A 615 3.15 29.81 -22.16
C LYS A 615 4.07 29.65 -20.96
N LEU A 616 3.56 29.06 -19.89
CA LEU A 616 4.39 28.45 -18.85
C LEU A 616 5.01 27.17 -19.38
N ASN A 617 6.29 26.96 -19.09
CA ASN A 617 7.05 25.77 -19.45
C ASN A 617 7.85 25.33 -18.22
N TRP A 618 8.06 24.03 -18.04
CA TRP A 618 8.87 23.47 -16.95
C TRP A 618 9.55 22.17 -17.40
N GLN A 619 10.42 21.62 -16.57
CA GLN A 619 11.03 20.31 -16.74
C GLN A 619 10.84 19.45 -15.49
N PRO A 620 10.85 18.11 -15.62
CA PRO A 620 10.88 17.25 -14.46
C PRO A 620 12.06 17.54 -13.54
N GLY A 621 11.83 17.45 -12.22
CA GLY A 621 12.87 17.73 -11.23
C GLY A 621 13.94 16.65 -11.12
N ASN A 622 13.65 15.44 -11.60
CA ASN A 622 14.55 14.30 -11.69
C ASN A 622 13.93 13.22 -12.60
N ASP A 623 14.57 12.06 -12.67
CA ASP A 623 14.10 10.90 -13.45
C ASP A 623 13.02 10.06 -12.73
N GLN A 624 12.50 10.51 -11.57
CA GLN A 624 11.44 9.76 -10.90
C GLN A 624 10.12 9.89 -11.67
N PRO A 625 9.33 8.80 -11.77
CA PRO A 625 8.05 8.85 -12.46
C PRO A 625 7.10 9.87 -11.83
N VAL A 626 6.67 10.85 -12.64
CA VAL A 626 5.59 11.77 -12.30
C VAL A 626 4.29 11.20 -12.85
N ARG A 627 3.22 11.22 -12.05
CA ARG A 627 1.88 10.86 -12.50
C ARG A 627 1.22 12.04 -13.21
N SER A 628 1.29 13.20 -12.60
CA SER A 628 0.68 14.43 -13.10
C SER A 628 1.39 15.68 -12.59
N TRP A 629 1.17 16.78 -13.28
CA TRP A 629 1.52 18.12 -12.83
C TRP A 629 0.26 18.83 -12.35
N THR A 630 0.33 19.50 -11.20
CA THR A 630 -0.77 20.34 -10.72
C THR A 630 -0.39 21.80 -10.91
N LEU A 631 -1.20 22.53 -11.69
CA LEU A 631 -1.05 23.97 -11.91
C LEU A 631 -2.01 24.72 -11.00
N TYR A 632 -1.46 25.58 -10.16
CA TYR A 632 -2.20 26.45 -9.25
C TYR A 632 -2.12 27.90 -9.70
N ARG A 633 -3.15 28.68 -9.40
CA ARG A 633 -3.12 30.15 -9.45
C ARG A 633 -3.34 30.70 -8.05
N GLN A 634 -2.57 31.71 -7.68
CA GLN A 634 -2.71 32.39 -6.40
C GLN A 634 -4.02 33.19 -6.35
N ASN A 635 -4.72 33.12 -5.22
CA ASN A 635 -5.90 33.92 -4.92
C ASN A 635 -5.84 34.37 -3.45
N GLY A 636 -5.41 35.62 -3.22
CA GLY A 636 -5.02 36.09 -1.89
C GLY A 636 -3.92 35.22 -1.30
N ASP A 637 -4.15 34.69 -0.10
CA ASP A 637 -3.22 33.81 0.61
C ASP A 637 -3.39 32.31 0.26
N THR A 638 -4.26 32.00 -0.70
CA THR A 638 -4.61 30.61 -1.06
C THR A 638 -4.19 30.27 -2.49
N TRP A 639 -4.06 28.97 -2.77
CA TRP A 639 -3.73 28.44 -4.09
C TRP A 639 -4.89 27.61 -4.63
N ILE A 640 -5.41 27.99 -5.80
CA ILE A 640 -6.53 27.30 -6.44
C ILE A 640 -6.02 26.47 -7.60
N ILE A 641 -6.33 25.17 -7.61
CA ILE A 641 -6.02 24.28 -8.73
C ILE A 641 -6.74 24.80 -9.97
N GLN A 642 -5.98 25.14 -11.00
CA GLN A 642 -6.52 25.50 -12.32
C GLN A 642 -6.64 24.27 -13.21
N ARG A 643 -5.60 23.44 -13.24
CA ARG A 643 -5.52 22.25 -14.10
C ARG A 643 -4.67 21.18 -13.45
N ILE A 644 -5.02 19.93 -13.73
CA ILE A 644 -4.16 18.77 -13.50
C ILE A 644 -3.79 18.22 -14.87
N LEU A 645 -2.49 18.16 -15.14
CA LEU A 645 -1.94 17.85 -16.45
C LEU A 645 -1.25 16.48 -16.40
N SER A 646 -1.32 15.72 -17.48
CA SER A 646 -0.66 14.41 -17.56
C SER A 646 0.86 14.53 -17.45
N ALA A 647 1.53 13.47 -17.02
CA ALA A 647 2.99 13.40 -16.86
C ALA A 647 3.78 13.96 -18.05
N GLY A 648 3.34 13.66 -19.28
CA GLY A 648 4.00 14.10 -20.52
C GLY A 648 3.76 15.57 -20.91
N THR A 649 2.95 16.31 -20.16
CA THR A 649 2.64 17.72 -20.46
C THR A 649 3.49 18.64 -19.59
N THR A 650 4.47 19.31 -20.20
CA THR A 650 5.42 20.21 -19.50
C THR A 650 5.24 21.69 -19.83
N PHE A 651 4.05 22.05 -20.32
CA PHE A 651 3.70 23.44 -20.62
C PHE A 651 2.22 23.71 -20.39
N ALA A 652 1.86 24.99 -20.20
CA ALA A 652 0.47 25.42 -20.11
C ALA A 652 0.27 26.89 -20.53
N THR A 653 -0.74 27.17 -21.35
CA THR A 653 -1.17 28.54 -21.63
C THR A 653 -1.95 29.09 -20.46
N VAL A 654 -1.61 30.28 -19.97
CA VAL A 654 -2.23 30.92 -18.80
C VAL A 654 -2.49 32.41 -19.06
N GLN A 655 -3.39 33.00 -18.26
CA GLN A 655 -3.59 34.45 -18.21
C GLN A 655 -2.59 35.09 -17.23
N PRO A 656 -2.38 36.42 -17.24
CA PRO A 656 -1.51 37.09 -16.28
C PRO A 656 -1.85 36.78 -14.81
N GLY A 657 -0.83 36.69 -13.97
CA GLY A 657 -0.94 36.47 -12.53
C GLY A 657 0.11 35.50 -11.97
N THR A 658 0.02 35.20 -10.67
CA THR A 658 0.96 34.32 -9.98
C THR A 658 0.50 32.87 -10.01
N TYR A 659 1.39 31.97 -10.44
CA TYR A 659 1.15 30.54 -10.56
C TYR A 659 2.15 29.73 -9.73
N ALA A 660 1.77 28.49 -9.40
CA ALA A 660 2.69 27.48 -8.87
C ALA A 660 2.48 26.16 -9.61
N VAL A 661 3.57 25.44 -9.89
CA VAL A 661 3.52 24.11 -10.53
C VAL A 661 4.11 23.07 -9.59
N SER A 662 3.36 22.01 -9.31
CA SER A 662 3.80 20.87 -8.48
C SER A 662 3.82 19.57 -9.27
N ALA A 663 4.72 18.66 -8.90
CA ALA A 663 4.71 17.27 -9.34
C ALA A 663 3.88 16.40 -8.38
N VAL A 664 3.14 15.43 -8.91
CA VAL A 664 2.36 14.44 -8.14
C VAL A 664 2.76 13.03 -8.56
N ASP A 665 2.98 12.12 -7.61
CA ASP A 665 3.27 10.69 -7.90
C ASP A 665 2.01 9.82 -8.01
N ARG A 666 2.19 8.53 -8.30
CA ARG A 666 1.13 7.52 -8.42
C ARG A 666 0.41 7.22 -7.09
N LEU A 667 0.96 7.63 -5.96
CA LEU A 667 0.37 7.46 -4.63
C LEU A 667 -0.33 8.72 -4.13
N GLY A 668 -0.37 9.79 -4.95
CA GLY A 668 -0.99 11.06 -4.63
C GLY A 668 -0.10 11.98 -3.78
N ASN A 669 1.16 11.64 -3.53
CA ASN A 669 2.08 12.57 -2.86
C ASN A 669 2.42 13.71 -3.81
N GLU A 670 2.59 14.92 -3.29
CA GLU A 670 2.81 16.13 -4.08
C GLU A 670 4.05 16.88 -3.59
N SER A 671 4.82 17.41 -4.54
CA SER A 671 5.98 18.26 -4.28
C SER A 671 5.58 19.64 -3.74
N LEU A 672 6.56 20.42 -3.29
CA LEU A 672 6.38 21.88 -3.24
C LEU A 672 6.05 22.41 -4.64
N GLY A 673 5.25 23.47 -4.69
CA GLY A 673 4.94 24.17 -5.93
C GLY A 673 6.03 25.19 -6.26
N VAL A 674 6.51 25.21 -7.50
CA VAL A 674 7.46 26.24 -7.96
C VAL A 674 6.67 27.42 -8.50
N MET A 675 6.82 28.58 -7.86
CA MET A 675 6.11 29.80 -8.14
C MET A 675 6.69 30.58 -9.32
N ILE A 676 5.83 31.28 -10.03
CA ILE A 676 6.20 32.20 -11.10
C ILE A 676 5.10 33.25 -11.27
N GLU A 677 5.50 34.51 -11.49
CA GLU A 677 4.62 35.59 -11.91
C GLU A 677 4.64 35.71 -13.44
N VAL A 678 3.45 35.84 -14.03
CA VAL A 678 3.21 35.87 -15.49
C VAL A 678 2.57 37.17 -15.93
#